data_AF-A0A067JVD4-F1
#
_entry.id   AF-A0A067JVD4-F1
#
_cell.length_a   1.000
_cell.length_b   1.000
_cell.length_c   1.000
_cell.angle_alpha   90.00
_cell.angle_beta   90.00
_cell.angle_gamma   90.00
#
_symmetry.space_group_name_H-M   'P 1'
#
loop_
_entity.id
_entity.type
_entity.pdbx_description
1 polymer ?
#
loop_
_entity_poly.entity_id
_entity_poly.type
_entity_poly.pdbx_seq_one_letter_code
_entity_poly.pdbx_strand_id
1 'polypeptide(L)'
;MASSEQLMGATSGPRYVQMQSEPSTTPHHHQQHHQPSMMSSFFSFSGIAPESTRIFEELPKATIVSVSRPDAGDISPFKWQLLKKAAQVFYLHFALKRRAFIEEIHEKQEQVKEWLQNLGIGDHAPVVHDDYDPDDDTVPLHNDESSKNRDVPSSAALPVIRPALGRQYSMSDRAKVAMQEYLNHFLGNLDIVNSREVCKFLEVSKLSFSPEYGPKLKEDYVMARHLPKLPSNDDSGKCCACHWFSCCNDNWQKVWAVLKPGFLALLADPFDAKPLDIIVFDVLPASDGSGEGRIALAVETKERNPLRHAFKVVCGVRSIKLRTKNGARVKDWVAAINDAGLRPPEGWCHPHRFGSFAPPRGLTEDGSQAQWFIDGSAAFNAIASSIEDAKSEIFICGWWLCPELYLRRPFHAHASSRLDALLEAKAKQGVQIYILLYKEVALALKINSVYSKRKLLSIHENVRVLRYPDHFSSGVYLWSHHEKLVIVDHHICFIGGLDLCFGRYDTREHRVGDCPPLLWPGKDYYNPRESEPNSWEDTMKDELDRRKYPRMPWHDVHCALWGPSCRDIARHFVQRWNYAKRNKAPYEEAIPLLMPQQHMVIPHYRGSSRELEAEITDVEDDSKVIKRQDSFSSRSSSQDIPLLLPQEAEGLDDSDGGPKLNGLDSPPGRSLSLAFRKSKTDHVGADMPMKGFVDDHSVLDLHAKMASDLLPQNGTKTSDLDWWETQERGDQVGFQDETGQVGPRTSCRCQVIRSVSQWSAGTSQVEESIHCAYRSLIEKAEHFIYIENQFFISGLSGDEIIRNRVLESLYRRIMRAYNDNKCFRVIVVIPLIPGFQGGLDDSGAASVRAIMHWQYRTICRGHRSILHNLFDVLGPKTHDYISFYGLRAHGQLFEGGPVATSQVYVHSKIMIIDDCATLIGSANINDRSLLGSRDSEIGILIEDKEFVDSSMGGKPWKAGKFSLSLRLSLWSEHLGRHAKEMSRIMDPIIDSTYKDMWVATAKTNTTIYQDVFSCIPNDLIHSRAALRQSMAFWKDKLNHTTIDLGIAPQKLESYQNGEIEKTDPMERLQAVRGHLVSLPLDFMSKEDLRPVFNESEYYASHVFY
;
A
#
# COMPACT_ATOMS: atom_id res chain seq x y z
N MET A 1 -2.56 -17.96 -49.83
CA MET A 1 -2.44 -19.16 -50.70
C MET A 1 -3.31 -20.26 -50.11
N ALA A 2 -3.69 -21.25 -50.90
CA ALA A 2 -4.63 -22.30 -50.49
C ALA A 2 -3.97 -23.68 -50.51
N SER A 3 -4.36 -24.52 -49.56
CA SER A 3 -4.37 -25.98 -49.65
C SER A 3 -5.55 -26.51 -48.83
N SER A 4 -6.05 -27.69 -49.17
CA SER A 4 -7.27 -28.28 -48.63
C SER A 4 -7.17 -29.78 -48.75
N GLU A 5 -7.59 -30.53 -47.74
CA GLU A 5 -7.77 -31.97 -47.87
C GLU A 5 -8.93 -32.47 -46.99
N GLN A 6 -9.60 -33.51 -47.48
CA GLN A 6 -10.75 -34.21 -46.86
C GLN A 6 -10.31 -35.69 -46.65
N LEU A 7 -11.11 -36.73 -46.33
CA LEU A 7 -12.55 -37.03 -46.43
C LEU A 7 -12.82 -38.35 -45.65
N MET A 8 -14.09 -38.74 -45.43
CA MET A 8 -14.60 -40.04 -44.91
C MET A 8 -14.37 -40.37 -43.41
N GLY A 9 -15.24 -41.10 -42.70
CA GLY A 9 -16.60 -41.56 -43.04
C GLY A 9 -17.27 -42.51 -41.99
N ALA A 10 -18.60 -42.41 -41.90
CA ALA A 10 -19.69 -43.40 -41.57
C ALA A 10 -19.36 -44.87 -41.13
N THR A 11 -20.16 -45.66 -40.38
CA THR A 11 -21.52 -45.56 -39.71
C THR A 11 -21.85 -46.81 -38.85
N SER A 12 -22.93 -46.75 -38.04
CA SER A 12 -23.85 -47.87 -37.63
C SER A 12 -23.53 -48.85 -36.47
N GLY A 13 -24.61 -49.35 -35.83
CA GLY A 13 -24.72 -50.58 -35.01
C GLY A 13 -25.82 -51.50 -35.62
N PRO A 14 -26.66 -52.29 -34.90
CA PRO A 14 -26.73 -52.63 -33.45
C PRO A 14 -26.96 -54.15 -33.16
N ARG A 15 -27.20 -54.55 -31.88
CA ARG A 15 -28.02 -55.70 -31.33
C ARG A 15 -27.48 -56.13 -29.93
N TYR A 16 -28.26 -56.33 -28.85
CA TYR A 16 -29.38 -57.25 -28.50
C TYR A 16 -28.96 -58.66 -27.97
N VAL A 17 -29.14 -58.89 -26.65
CA VAL A 17 -29.36 -60.19 -25.95
C VAL A 17 -30.32 -59.93 -24.75
N GLN A 18 -30.97 -60.95 -24.18
CA GLN A 18 -32.17 -60.88 -23.32
C GLN A 18 -32.19 -62.01 -22.25
N MET A 19 -33.13 -61.97 -21.29
CA MET A 19 -33.52 -63.03 -20.30
C MET A 19 -32.52 -63.21 -19.11
N GLN A 20 -32.86 -63.64 -17.88
CA GLN A 20 -34.09 -64.03 -17.13
C GLN A 20 -33.80 -63.90 -15.59
N SER A 21 -34.61 -64.20 -14.54
CA SER A 21 -35.99 -64.70 -14.29
C SER A 21 -36.47 -64.34 -12.84
N GLU A 22 -37.73 -64.65 -12.50
CA GLU A 22 -38.35 -64.70 -11.14
C GLU A 22 -38.08 -66.08 -10.44
N PRO A 23 -38.72 -66.58 -9.31
CA PRO A 23 -39.88 -66.07 -8.53
C PRO A 23 -40.04 -66.36 -6.99
N SER A 24 -41.01 -65.66 -6.34
CA SER A 24 -41.89 -66.10 -5.20
C SER A 24 -41.28 -66.45 -3.81
N THR A 25 -41.95 -66.48 -2.63
CA THR A 25 -43.38 -66.67 -2.21
C THR A 25 -43.81 -65.81 -0.97
N THR A 26 -45.03 -66.05 -0.40
CA THR A 26 -45.78 -65.30 0.66
C THR A 26 -46.05 -66.20 1.92
N PRO A 27 -46.98 -65.98 2.91
CA PRO A 27 -47.88 -64.84 3.33
C PRO A 27 -48.01 -64.60 4.89
N HIS A 28 -49.07 -63.86 5.33
CA HIS A 28 -49.69 -63.74 6.69
C HIS A 28 -49.09 -62.73 7.72
N HIS A 29 -49.85 -62.05 8.63
CA HIS A 29 -51.31 -61.77 8.77
C HIS A 29 -51.59 -60.55 9.72
N HIS A 30 -52.60 -59.71 9.41
CA HIS A 30 -53.50 -58.96 10.34
C HIS A 30 -52.93 -57.98 11.42
N GLN A 31 -53.64 -56.94 11.94
CA GLN A 31 -55.00 -56.40 11.72
C GLN A 31 -55.09 -54.90 12.18
N GLN A 32 -55.83 -54.06 11.44
CA GLN A 32 -56.76 -52.98 11.91
C GLN A 32 -56.25 -51.74 12.72
N HIS A 33 -56.90 -50.55 12.75
CA HIS A 33 -58.07 -50.04 11.99
C HIS A 33 -58.12 -48.48 11.87
N HIS A 34 -58.66 -48.01 10.73
CA HIS A 34 -59.48 -46.80 10.48
C HIS A 34 -59.07 -45.35 10.89
N GLN A 35 -59.06 -44.49 9.85
CA GLN A 35 -59.69 -43.16 9.84
C GLN A 35 -60.61 -43.01 8.59
N PRO A 36 -61.79 -42.39 8.71
CA PRO A 36 -62.47 -41.61 7.65
C PRO A 36 -62.29 -40.09 7.92
N SER A 37 -62.08 -39.15 6.99
CA SER A 37 -62.46 -38.92 5.58
C SER A 37 -63.65 -37.95 5.39
N MET A 38 -63.38 -36.89 4.60
CA MET A 38 -64.33 -36.00 3.90
C MET A 38 -65.07 -34.90 4.67
N MET A 39 -65.52 -33.92 3.88
CA MET A 39 -66.10 -32.63 4.25
C MET A 39 -67.60 -32.61 3.97
N SER A 40 -68.34 -31.72 4.65
CA SER A 40 -69.62 -31.20 4.17
C SER A 40 -69.78 -29.73 4.60
N SER A 41 -70.86 -29.05 4.18
CA SER A 41 -70.84 -27.60 3.94
C SER A 41 -72.21 -26.91 4.04
N PHE A 42 -72.20 -25.59 3.87
CA PHE A 42 -73.30 -24.62 3.67
C PHE A 42 -73.88 -23.85 4.89
N PHE A 43 -73.63 -22.53 4.86
CA PHE A 43 -74.47 -21.37 5.23
C PHE A 43 -75.42 -21.38 6.45
N SER A 44 -75.26 -20.36 7.31
CA SER A 44 -76.30 -19.31 7.49
C SER A 44 -75.69 -18.01 8.05
N PHE A 45 -76.37 -16.88 7.87
CA PHE A 45 -75.93 -15.52 8.25
C PHE A 45 -76.86 -14.96 9.35
N SER A 46 -76.31 -14.48 10.48
CA SER A 46 -76.90 -13.42 11.31
C SER A 46 -75.95 -12.97 12.43
N GLY A 47 -76.12 -11.72 12.91
CA GLY A 47 -75.47 -11.21 14.13
C GLY A 47 -74.15 -10.43 13.93
N ILE A 48 -74.24 -9.10 13.87
CA ILE A 48 -73.08 -8.21 14.04
C ILE A 48 -73.02 -7.78 15.52
N ALA A 49 -71.87 -7.98 16.17
CA ALA A 49 -71.51 -7.35 17.43
C ALA A 49 -70.00 -7.01 17.41
N PRO A 50 -69.56 -5.86 17.95
CA PRO A 50 -68.19 -5.38 17.77
C PRO A 50 -67.21 -5.90 18.83
N GLU A 51 -66.43 -6.95 18.52
CA GLU A 51 -65.26 -7.32 19.33
C GLU A 51 -64.02 -6.47 18.96
N SER A 52 -64.00 -5.21 19.38
CA SER A 52 -62.90 -4.27 19.12
C SER A 52 -61.85 -4.16 20.24
N THR A 53 -61.76 -5.13 21.16
CA THR A 53 -60.74 -5.19 22.24
C THR A 53 -60.44 -6.63 22.69
N ARG A 54 -59.49 -7.32 22.03
CA ARG A 54 -58.89 -8.59 22.56
C ARG A 54 -57.38 -8.78 22.33
N ILE A 55 -56.77 -8.13 21.33
CA ILE A 55 -55.32 -8.27 21.06
C ILE A 55 -54.44 -7.63 22.14
N PHE A 56 -54.98 -6.71 22.95
CA PHE A 56 -54.22 -6.02 24.01
C PHE A 56 -54.33 -6.66 25.40
N GLU A 57 -55.16 -7.68 25.61
CA GLU A 57 -55.24 -8.40 26.89
C GLU A 57 -54.19 -9.54 27.00
N GLU A 58 -53.66 -10.02 25.88
CA GLU A 58 -52.50 -10.93 25.87
C GLU A 58 -51.18 -10.17 25.88
N LEU A 59 -50.81 -9.64 27.05
CA LEU A 59 -49.41 -9.41 27.40
C LEU A 59 -48.61 -10.71 27.19
N PRO A 60 -47.34 -10.65 26.75
CA PRO A 60 -46.55 -11.83 26.39
C PRO A 60 -46.34 -12.75 27.59
N LYS A 61 -47.13 -13.83 27.65
CA LYS A 61 -46.99 -14.90 28.65
C LYS A 61 -45.66 -15.62 28.45
N ALA A 62 -44.74 -15.44 29.40
CA ALA A 62 -43.56 -16.26 29.53
C ALA A 62 -43.83 -17.44 30.48
N THR A 63 -43.26 -18.60 30.18
CA THR A 63 -43.52 -19.85 30.92
C THR A 63 -42.20 -20.41 31.44
N ILE A 64 -42.18 -20.82 32.71
CA ILE A 64 -41.00 -21.44 33.33
C ILE A 64 -40.85 -22.86 32.77
N VAL A 65 -39.73 -23.14 32.10
CA VAL A 65 -39.49 -24.42 31.39
C VAL A 65 -39.07 -25.54 32.36
N SER A 66 -38.38 -25.21 33.46
CA SER A 66 -38.07 -26.16 34.54
C SER A 66 -37.78 -25.43 35.86
N VAL A 67 -37.90 -26.15 36.97
CA VAL A 67 -37.49 -25.71 38.31
C VAL A 67 -36.77 -26.88 38.99
N SER A 68 -35.49 -26.72 39.29
CA SER A 68 -34.74 -27.63 40.16
C SER A 68 -34.98 -27.28 41.64
N ARG A 69 -35.09 -28.30 42.49
CA ARG A 69 -35.31 -28.21 43.94
C ARG A 69 -34.82 -29.50 44.61
N PRO A 70 -34.57 -29.52 45.93
CA PRO A 70 -34.22 -28.37 46.78
C PRO A 70 -33.04 -28.66 47.72
N ASP A 71 -32.12 -27.71 47.86
CA ASP A 71 -31.36 -27.53 49.11
C ASP A 71 -31.15 -26.03 49.36
N ALA A 72 -31.14 -25.63 50.63
CA ALA A 72 -31.25 -24.23 51.03
C ALA A 72 -29.88 -23.59 51.23
N GLY A 73 -29.37 -22.88 50.22
CA GLY A 73 -28.07 -22.19 50.29
C GLY A 73 -27.86 -21.06 49.28
N ASP A 74 -28.16 -21.29 48.00
CA ASP A 74 -27.74 -20.40 46.91
C ASP A 74 -28.88 -19.81 46.06
N ILE A 75 -28.62 -18.64 45.48
CA ILE A 75 -29.48 -17.98 44.48
C ILE A 75 -28.85 -18.19 43.11
N SER A 76 -29.62 -18.71 42.14
CA SER A 76 -29.15 -18.98 40.78
C SER A 76 -30.25 -18.69 39.73
N PRO A 77 -29.88 -18.40 38.46
CA PRO A 77 -30.71 -17.56 37.59
C PRO A 77 -31.86 -18.27 36.86
N PHE A 78 -32.93 -17.52 36.63
CA PHE A 78 -34.08 -17.94 35.82
C PHE A 78 -33.77 -17.90 34.32
N LYS A 79 -34.09 -18.98 33.60
CA LYS A 79 -33.93 -19.06 32.14
C LYS A 79 -35.24 -18.69 31.42
N TRP A 80 -35.29 -17.49 30.85
CA TRP A 80 -36.44 -16.98 30.09
C TRP A 80 -36.29 -17.28 28.58
N GLN A 81 -37.42 -17.42 27.87
CA GLN A 81 -37.44 -17.57 26.41
C GLN A 81 -38.60 -16.76 25.81
N LEU A 82 -38.29 -15.76 24.99
CA LEU A 82 -39.31 -14.88 24.39
C LEU A 82 -39.84 -15.48 23.07
N LEU A 83 -41.09 -15.94 23.07
CA LEU A 83 -41.73 -16.55 21.90
C LEU A 83 -42.30 -15.52 20.93
N LYS A 84 -41.46 -14.91 20.05
CA LYS A 84 -41.84 -14.40 18.71
C LYS A 84 -40.65 -13.91 17.87
N LYS A 85 -40.79 -13.93 16.54
CA LYS A 85 -39.77 -13.44 15.59
C LYS A 85 -39.90 -11.93 15.34
N ALA A 86 -38.78 -11.22 15.23
CA ALA A 86 -38.71 -9.76 15.04
C ALA A 86 -39.61 -9.21 13.91
N ALA A 87 -39.83 -9.97 12.84
CA ALA A 87 -40.74 -9.61 11.74
C ALA A 87 -42.17 -9.24 12.21
N GLN A 88 -42.67 -9.83 13.31
CA GLN A 88 -43.99 -9.47 13.86
C GLN A 88 -43.99 -8.14 14.61
N VAL A 89 -42.86 -7.72 15.18
CA VAL A 89 -42.69 -6.38 15.79
C VAL A 89 -42.65 -5.31 14.70
N PHE A 90 -41.94 -5.55 13.60
CA PHE A 90 -41.98 -4.67 12.43
C PHE A 90 -43.38 -4.59 11.78
N TYR A 91 -44.14 -5.68 11.78
CA TYR A 91 -45.53 -5.69 11.30
C TYR A 91 -46.44 -4.83 12.20
N LEU A 92 -46.29 -4.94 13.53
CA LEU A 92 -47.00 -4.09 14.50
C LEU A 92 -46.62 -2.60 14.32
N HIS A 93 -45.34 -2.28 14.12
CA HIS A 93 -44.88 -0.93 13.82
C HIS A 93 -45.50 -0.36 12.53
N PHE A 94 -45.58 -1.16 11.46
CA PHE A 94 -46.24 -0.74 10.21
C PHE A 94 -47.75 -0.54 10.38
N ALA A 95 -48.42 -1.38 11.18
CA ALA A 95 -49.83 -1.20 11.51
C ALA A 95 -50.07 0.10 12.30
N LEU A 96 -49.21 0.41 13.27
CA LEU A 96 -49.27 1.65 14.05
C LEU A 96 -48.99 2.89 13.19
N LYS A 97 -47.97 2.88 12.32
CA LYS A 97 -47.74 4.00 11.38
C LYS A 97 -48.89 4.19 10.38
N ARG A 98 -49.46 3.11 9.84
CA ARG A 98 -50.64 3.18 8.97
C ARG A 98 -51.84 3.80 9.71
N ARG A 99 -52.04 3.44 10.97
CA ARG A 99 -53.10 3.98 11.81
C ARG A 99 -52.89 5.47 12.09
N ALA A 100 -51.71 5.87 12.55
CA ALA A 100 -51.37 7.27 12.82
C ALA A 100 -51.54 8.19 11.59
N PHE A 101 -51.22 7.70 10.39
CA PHE A 101 -51.43 8.46 9.14
C PHE A 101 -52.93 8.63 8.78
N ILE A 102 -53.77 7.65 9.10
CA ILE A 102 -55.24 7.77 8.93
C ILE A 102 -55.81 8.72 9.98
N GLU A 103 -55.30 8.67 11.21
CA GLU A 103 -55.69 9.58 12.29
C GLU A 103 -55.24 11.03 11.98
N GLU A 104 -54.05 11.25 11.39
CA GLU A 104 -53.62 12.58 10.89
C GLU A 104 -54.54 13.13 9.79
N ILE A 105 -55.06 12.26 8.91
CA ILE A 105 -56.02 12.65 7.87
C ILE A 105 -57.38 13.04 8.49
N HIS A 106 -57.89 12.25 9.43
CA HIS A 106 -59.12 12.59 10.16
C HIS A 106 -58.97 13.89 10.98
N GLU A 107 -57.84 14.07 11.68
CA GLU A 107 -57.58 15.27 12.48
C GLU A 107 -57.48 16.53 11.61
N LYS A 108 -56.91 16.43 10.40
CA LYS A 108 -56.94 17.51 9.40
C LYS A 108 -58.32 17.73 8.79
N GLN A 109 -59.14 16.70 8.63
CA GLN A 109 -60.54 16.86 8.19
C GLN A 109 -61.38 17.55 9.27
N GLU A 110 -61.22 17.20 10.55
CA GLU A 110 -61.88 17.89 11.66
C GLU A 110 -61.37 19.34 11.81
N GLN A 111 -60.07 19.62 11.65
CA GLN A 111 -59.56 21.01 11.65
C GLN A 111 -60.10 21.84 10.48
N VAL A 112 -60.26 21.26 9.28
CA VAL A 112 -60.91 21.94 8.13
C VAL A 112 -62.40 22.17 8.40
N LYS A 113 -63.07 21.25 9.12
CA LYS A 113 -64.49 21.34 9.50
C LYS A 113 -64.73 22.36 10.60
N GLU A 114 -63.88 22.44 11.63
CA GLU A 114 -63.85 23.55 12.58
C GLU A 114 -63.56 24.87 11.88
N TRP A 115 -62.63 24.92 10.92
CA TRP A 115 -62.33 26.13 10.16
C TRP A 115 -63.52 26.61 9.32
N LEU A 116 -64.27 25.70 8.68
CA LEU A 116 -65.51 26.01 7.98
C LEU A 116 -66.63 26.48 8.91
N GLN A 117 -66.80 25.86 10.08
CA GLN A 117 -67.76 26.29 11.11
C GLN A 117 -67.40 27.68 11.68
N ASN A 118 -66.12 27.95 11.95
CA ASN A 118 -65.66 29.26 12.40
C ASN A 118 -65.71 30.35 11.31
N LEU A 119 -65.88 29.97 10.04
CA LEU A 119 -66.21 30.86 8.93
C LEU A 119 -67.74 31.00 8.69
N GLY A 120 -68.58 30.39 9.52
CA GLY A 120 -70.04 30.47 9.43
C GLY A 120 -70.66 29.58 8.34
N ILE A 121 -69.92 28.63 7.78
CA ILE A 121 -70.40 27.72 6.73
C ILE A 121 -70.66 26.34 7.34
N GLY A 122 -71.78 26.20 8.05
CA GLY A 122 -72.22 24.95 8.67
C GLY A 122 -73.64 24.99 9.25
N ASP A 123 -74.53 24.18 8.66
CA ASP A 123 -75.82 23.70 9.17
C ASP A 123 -76.83 24.72 9.74
N HIS A 124 -77.72 25.21 8.88
CA HIS A 124 -79.05 25.69 9.30
C HIS A 124 -80.05 24.52 9.40
N ALA A 125 -80.75 24.43 10.54
CA ALA A 125 -81.86 23.49 10.74
C ALA A 125 -83.10 23.88 9.89
N PRO A 126 -84.00 22.93 9.56
CA PRO A 126 -84.98 23.12 8.49
C PRO A 126 -86.17 24.00 8.89
N VAL A 127 -86.69 24.74 7.90
CA VAL A 127 -88.01 25.39 7.93
C VAL A 127 -88.87 24.76 6.83
N VAL A 128 -90.12 24.46 7.15
CA VAL A 128 -91.10 23.81 6.26
C VAL A 128 -91.77 24.86 5.37
N HIS A 129 -91.90 24.56 4.07
CA HIS A 129 -93.10 24.86 3.29
C HIS A 129 -93.15 24.01 2.01
N ASP A 130 -94.37 23.81 1.50
CA ASP A 130 -94.74 22.78 0.53
C ASP A 130 -94.84 23.30 -0.92
N ASP A 131 -94.82 22.36 -1.87
CA ASP A 131 -95.34 22.36 -3.26
C ASP A 131 -95.33 23.66 -4.11
N TYR A 132 -94.66 23.63 -5.28
CA TYR A 132 -95.29 23.41 -6.61
C TYR A 132 -94.33 23.65 -7.79
N ASP A 133 -94.21 22.63 -8.66
CA ASP A 133 -93.92 22.64 -10.11
C ASP A 133 -92.63 23.28 -10.72
N PRO A 134 -92.27 22.93 -12.00
CA PRO A 134 -90.94 23.20 -12.60
C PRO A 134 -90.94 24.21 -13.76
N ASP A 135 -89.74 24.65 -14.21
CA ASP A 135 -89.21 24.43 -15.60
C ASP A 135 -87.96 25.30 -15.94
N ASP A 136 -87.36 24.99 -17.10
CA ASP A 136 -86.42 25.75 -17.95
C ASP A 136 -85.02 26.21 -17.46
N ASP A 137 -84.04 25.31 -17.71
CA ASP A 137 -83.05 25.39 -18.81
C ASP A 137 -81.98 26.52 -18.94
N THR A 138 -80.94 26.19 -19.71
CA THR A 138 -79.84 27.02 -20.28
C THR A 138 -78.56 27.32 -19.47
N VAL A 139 -77.45 27.30 -20.21
CA VAL A 139 -76.02 27.37 -19.85
C VAL A 139 -75.28 27.85 -21.14
N PRO A 140 -74.06 28.42 -21.17
CA PRO A 140 -73.28 29.24 -20.21
C PRO A 140 -72.99 30.68 -20.77
N LEU A 141 -72.06 31.47 -20.17
CA LEU A 141 -70.78 31.93 -20.80
C LEU A 141 -70.08 33.15 -20.12
N HIS A 142 -68.74 33.07 -20.06
CA HIS A 142 -67.70 34.11 -20.16
C HIS A 142 -67.64 35.44 -19.35
N ASN A 143 -66.51 35.54 -18.61
CA ASN A 143 -65.46 36.60 -18.62
C ASN A 143 -65.61 38.01 -17.98
N ASP A 144 -64.56 38.28 -17.19
CA ASP A 144 -63.68 39.47 -17.14
C ASP A 144 -64.05 40.78 -16.40
N GLU A 145 -63.03 41.20 -15.63
CA GLU A 145 -62.56 42.56 -15.28
C GLU A 145 -63.59 43.64 -14.87
N SER A 146 -63.43 44.28 -13.71
CA SER A 146 -62.27 45.17 -13.51
C SER A 146 -62.09 45.68 -12.07
N SER A 147 -60.98 46.39 -11.85
CA SER A 147 -60.40 46.75 -10.55
C SER A 147 -60.91 48.04 -9.90
N LYS A 148 -60.85 48.07 -8.56
CA LYS A 148 -60.60 49.20 -7.62
C LYS A 148 -60.50 48.59 -6.19
N ASN A 149 -59.66 49.04 -5.25
CA ASN A 149 -58.77 50.20 -5.23
C ASN A 149 -57.63 50.03 -4.19
N ARG A 150 -56.43 50.51 -4.53
CA ARG A 150 -55.48 51.28 -3.68
C ARG A 150 -54.62 50.65 -2.56
N ASP A 151 -53.31 50.92 -2.73
CA ASP A 151 -52.33 51.46 -1.78
C ASP A 151 -51.70 50.57 -0.66
N VAL A 152 -50.39 50.30 -0.84
CA VAL A 152 -49.36 49.76 0.09
C VAL A 152 -48.71 50.93 0.89
N PRO A 153 -47.84 50.78 1.94
CA PRO A 153 -46.88 49.68 2.19
C PRO A 153 -46.56 49.26 3.66
N SER A 154 -45.73 48.19 3.76
CA SER A 154 -44.66 47.93 4.75
C SER A 154 -44.87 48.14 6.27
N SER A 155 -44.88 47.00 6.98
CA SER A 155 -44.08 46.70 8.21
C SER A 155 -43.52 47.86 9.06
N ALA A 156 -44.12 48.12 10.23
CA ALA A 156 -43.41 48.23 11.54
C ALA A 156 -44.36 48.54 12.73
N ALA A 157 -44.99 47.52 13.35
CA ALA A 157 -45.48 47.60 14.74
C ALA A 157 -45.86 46.21 15.32
N LEU A 158 -45.29 45.89 16.48
CA LEU A 158 -45.71 44.88 17.46
C LEU A 158 -46.14 45.64 18.75
N PRO A 159 -46.69 45.04 19.82
CA PRO A 159 -47.48 43.80 19.95
C PRO A 159 -48.65 43.87 20.97
N VAL A 160 -49.89 43.59 20.56
CA VAL A 160 -50.99 43.16 21.48
C VAL A 160 -51.89 42.21 20.67
N ILE A 161 -52.34 41.03 21.11
CA ILE A 161 -52.44 40.41 22.45
C ILE A 161 -51.75 39.02 22.45
N ARG A 162 -51.12 38.62 23.57
CA ARG A 162 -50.76 37.22 23.85
C ARG A 162 -51.79 36.57 24.79
N PRO A 163 -52.37 35.42 24.44
CA PRO A 163 -52.67 34.35 25.40
C PRO A 163 -51.39 33.57 25.71
N ALA A 164 -51.17 33.21 26.97
CA ALA A 164 -49.95 32.51 27.41
C ALA A 164 -50.08 30.98 27.25
N LEU A 165 -49.90 30.47 26.03
CA LEU A 165 -49.64 29.04 25.80
C LEU A 165 -48.13 28.81 25.72
N GLY A 166 -47.55 28.33 26.82
CA GLY A 166 -46.13 27.94 26.88
C GLY A 166 -45.80 26.83 25.89
N ARG A 167 -44.56 26.82 25.36
CA ARG A 167 -44.04 25.96 24.28
C ARG A 167 -44.72 24.58 24.20
N GLN A 168 -45.79 24.48 23.42
CA GLN A 168 -46.27 23.18 22.98
C GLN A 168 -45.30 22.67 21.91
N TYR A 169 -44.41 21.76 22.29
CA TYR A 169 -43.71 20.90 21.34
C TYR A 169 -44.75 20.30 20.39
N SER A 170 -44.52 20.40 19.08
CA SER A 170 -45.48 19.88 18.10
C SER A 170 -45.65 18.37 18.28
N MET A 171 -46.74 17.78 17.81
CA MET A 171 -46.89 16.32 17.82
C MET A 171 -45.77 15.63 17.04
N SER A 172 -45.20 16.28 16.02
CA SER A 172 -43.98 15.80 15.33
C SER A 172 -42.78 15.76 16.27
N ASP A 173 -42.57 16.78 17.12
CA ASP A 173 -41.41 16.85 18.01
C ASP A 173 -41.57 15.92 19.22
N ARG A 174 -42.78 15.79 19.78
CA ARG A 174 -43.06 14.78 20.82
C ARG A 174 -42.92 13.36 20.27
N ALA A 175 -43.36 13.12 19.03
CA ALA A 175 -43.16 11.84 18.36
C ALA A 175 -41.68 11.57 18.03
N LYS A 176 -40.86 12.59 17.71
CA LYS A 176 -39.40 12.45 17.59
C LYS A 176 -38.76 12.06 18.91
N VAL A 177 -39.09 12.75 20.01
CA VAL A 177 -38.55 12.46 21.35
C VAL A 177 -38.96 11.06 21.80
N ALA A 178 -40.25 10.70 21.73
CA ALA A 178 -40.71 9.36 22.10
C ALA A 178 -40.14 8.26 21.18
N MET A 179 -39.92 8.53 19.89
CA MET A 179 -39.22 7.60 18.98
C MET A 179 -37.74 7.48 19.34
N GLN A 180 -37.07 8.57 19.74
CA GLN A 180 -35.67 8.59 20.17
C GLN A 180 -35.50 7.84 21.50
N GLU A 181 -36.38 8.05 22.47
CA GLU A 181 -36.42 7.30 23.74
C GLU A 181 -36.69 5.80 23.49
N TYR A 182 -37.66 5.48 22.63
CA TYR A 182 -37.94 4.10 22.23
C TYR A 182 -36.76 3.44 21.51
N LEU A 183 -36.11 4.15 20.58
CA LEU A 183 -34.92 3.65 19.88
C LEU A 183 -33.73 3.49 20.83
N ASN A 184 -33.52 4.42 21.76
CA ASN A 184 -32.49 4.30 22.79
C ASN A 184 -32.75 3.09 23.71
N HIS A 185 -34.00 2.82 24.09
CA HIS A 185 -34.37 1.66 24.89
C HIS A 185 -34.24 0.34 24.10
N PHE A 186 -34.65 0.33 22.83
CA PHE A 186 -34.58 -0.83 21.94
C PHE A 186 -33.13 -1.18 21.53
N LEU A 187 -32.30 -0.17 21.29
CA LEU A 187 -30.87 -0.31 20.96
C LEU A 187 -29.97 -0.39 22.22
N GLY A 188 -30.50 -0.09 23.40
CA GLY A 188 -29.84 -0.39 24.68
C GLY A 188 -29.81 -1.90 25.00
N ASN A 189 -30.58 -2.72 24.28
CA ASN A 189 -30.56 -4.16 24.40
C ASN A 189 -29.57 -4.77 23.38
N LEU A 190 -28.41 -5.21 23.88
CA LEU A 190 -27.31 -5.74 23.06
C LEU A 190 -27.73 -6.96 22.20
N ASP A 191 -28.59 -7.85 22.69
CA ASP A 191 -29.05 -9.02 21.92
C ASP A 191 -29.88 -8.61 20.70
N ILE A 192 -30.65 -7.52 20.82
CA ILE A 192 -31.49 -6.99 19.74
C ILE A 192 -30.65 -6.26 18.69
N VAL A 193 -29.68 -5.44 19.12
CA VAL A 193 -28.77 -4.69 18.21
C VAL A 193 -28.06 -5.63 17.24
N ASN A 194 -27.60 -6.79 17.73
CA ASN A 194 -26.84 -7.78 16.96
C ASN A 194 -27.69 -8.64 16.00
N SER A 195 -29.02 -8.44 15.95
CA SER A 195 -29.91 -9.21 15.06
C SER A 195 -29.77 -8.81 13.58
N ARG A 196 -29.93 -9.78 12.67
CA ARG A 196 -29.80 -9.52 11.21
C ARG A 196 -30.82 -8.51 10.70
N GLU A 197 -32.00 -8.50 11.30
CA GLU A 197 -33.09 -7.59 10.96
C GLU A 197 -32.78 -6.15 11.40
N VAL A 198 -32.15 -5.94 12.56
CA VAL A 198 -31.78 -4.60 13.04
C VAL A 198 -30.62 -4.02 12.24
N CYS A 199 -29.58 -4.79 11.89
CA CYS A 199 -28.55 -4.32 10.94
C CYS A 199 -29.15 -3.87 9.60
N LYS A 200 -30.09 -4.65 9.06
CA LYS A 200 -30.75 -4.37 7.78
C LYS A 200 -31.73 -3.19 7.86
N PHE A 201 -32.21 -2.85 9.07
CA PHE A 201 -33.03 -1.67 9.34
C PHE A 201 -32.20 -0.39 9.54
N LEU A 202 -31.08 -0.47 10.25
CA LEU A 202 -30.12 0.63 10.46
C LEU A 202 -29.21 0.90 9.24
N GLU A 203 -29.39 0.11 8.17
CA GLU A 203 -28.56 0.08 6.96
C GLU A 203 -27.06 -0.05 7.31
N VAL A 204 -26.67 -0.99 8.18
CA VAL A 204 -25.27 -1.26 8.59
C VAL A 204 -24.77 -2.67 8.24
N SER A 205 -23.45 -2.78 8.12
CA SER A 205 -22.68 -4.02 7.98
C SER A 205 -21.51 -4.06 8.97
N LYS A 206 -20.77 -5.18 9.03
CA LYS A 206 -19.47 -5.22 9.75
C LYS A 206 -18.55 -4.08 9.34
N LEU A 207 -18.49 -3.77 8.04
CA LEU A 207 -17.66 -2.69 7.52
C LEU A 207 -18.11 -1.31 8.00
N SER A 208 -19.37 -1.11 8.43
CA SER A 208 -19.79 0.15 9.06
C SER A 208 -18.94 0.49 10.29
N PHE A 209 -18.53 -0.54 11.05
CA PHE A 209 -17.84 -0.45 12.34
C PHE A 209 -16.31 -0.65 12.24
N SER A 210 -15.78 -0.85 11.03
CA SER A 210 -14.34 -0.85 10.74
C SER A 210 -13.77 0.58 10.60
N PRO A 211 -13.11 1.17 11.62
CA PRO A 211 -12.50 2.50 11.52
C PRO A 211 -11.31 2.54 10.56
N GLU A 212 -10.67 1.41 10.29
CA GLU A 212 -9.57 1.26 9.33
C GLU A 212 -9.99 1.56 7.89
N TYR A 213 -11.28 1.43 7.57
CA TYR A 213 -11.89 1.88 6.30
C TYR A 213 -12.65 3.21 6.44
N GLY A 214 -12.50 3.90 7.58
CA GLY A 214 -13.08 5.21 7.87
C GLY A 214 -14.61 5.24 8.03
N PRO A 215 -15.25 6.42 8.00
CA PRO A 215 -16.66 6.57 8.32
C PRO A 215 -17.58 5.87 7.31
N LYS A 216 -18.67 5.30 7.80
CA LYS A 216 -19.81 4.83 6.99
C LYS A 216 -20.40 6.01 6.19
N LEU A 217 -20.54 5.89 4.87
CA LEU A 217 -21.22 6.90 4.05
C LEU A 217 -22.64 6.47 3.67
N LYS A 218 -22.78 5.37 2.93
CA LYS A 218 -24.09 4.81 2.54
C LYS A 218 -24.02 3.31 2.34
N GLU A 219 -25.01 2.58 2.84
CA GLU A 219 -25.16 1.15 2.60
C GLU A 219 -26.64 0.82 2.33
N ASP A 220 -26.91 -0.23 1.55
CA ASP A 220 -28.27 -0.72 1.21
C ASP A 220 -28.15 -2.04 0.42
N TYR A 221 -29.24 -2.80 0.30
CA TYR A 221 -29.35 -3.85 -0.71
C TYR A 221 -29.59 -3.26 -2.10
N VAL A 222 -28.64 -3.49 -3.01
CA VAL A 222 -28.79 -3.24 -4.45
C VAL A 222 -28.89 -4.57 -5.20
N MET A 223 -29.30 -4.53 -6.47
CA MET A 223 -29.11 -5.66 -7.38
C MET A 223 -27.91 -5.40 -8.28
N ALA A 224 -27.01 -6.38 -8.44
CA ALA A 224 -25.86 -6.33 -9.35
C ALA A 224 -25.97 -7.43 -10.42
N ARG A 225 -25.44 -7.19 -11.64
CA ARG A 225 -25.54 -8.11 -12.78
C ARG A 225 -24.25 -8.84 -13.16
N HIS A 226 -23.09 -8.34 -12.72
CA HIS A 226 -21.78 -8.77 -13.20
C HIS A 226 -21.09 -9.80 -12.29
N LEU A 227 -21.78 -10.25 -11.24
CA LEU A 227 -21.28 -11.21 -10.25
C LEU A 227 -21.69 -12.64 -10.63
N PRO A 228 -20.90 -13.67 -10.29
CA PRO A 228 -21.35 -15.06 -10.35
C PRO A 228 -22.59 -15.27 -9.48
N LYS A 229 -23.50 -16.16 -9.90
CA LYS A 229 -24.67 -16.54 -9.08
C LYS A 229 -24.19 -17.32 -7.85
N LEU A 230 -24.44 -16.79 -6.66
CA LEU A 230 -24.26 -17.55 -5.42
C LEU A 230 -25.22 -18.75 -5.38
N PRO A 231 -24.81 -19.90 -4.80
CA PRO A 231 -25.70 -21.03 -4.58
C PRO A 231 -26.84 -20.63 -3.62
N SER A 232 -28.07 -20.98 -3.96
CA SER A 232 -29.25 -20.77 -3.12
C SER A 232 -29.64 -22.08 -2.44
N ASN A 233 -29.91 -22.04 -1.13
CA ASN A 233 -30.42 -23.20 -0.40
C ASN A 233 -31.89 -23.53 -0.73
N ASP A 234 -32.63 -22.62 -1.38
CA ASP A 234 -34.05 -22.80 -1.74
C ASP A 234 -34.26 -23.51 -3.12
N ASP A 235 -33.24 -24.17 -3.66
CA ASP A 235 -33.33 -24.83 -4.98
C ASP A 235 -34.22 -26.09 -5.00
N SER A 236 -34.77 -26.46 -3.84
CA SER A 236 -35.83 -27.47 -3.65
C SER A 236 -37.22 -27.03 -4.14
N GLY A 237 -37.43 -25.73 -4.42
CA GLY A 237 -38.72 -25.14 -4.79
C GLY A 237 -39.12 -25.20 -6.27
N LYS A 238 -38.48 -26.02 -7.11
CA LYS A 238 -38.70 -26.04 -8.57
C LYS A 238 -40.01 -26.75 -8.96
N CYS A 239 -41.10 -25.98 -9.02
CA CYS A 239 -42.39 -26.45 -9.53
C CYS A 239 -42.33 -26.82 -11.03
N CYS A 240 -42.64 -28.08 -11.37
CA CYS A 240 -42.43 -28.67 -12.70
C CYS A 240 -43.49 -28.28 -13.76
N ALA A 241 -43.93 -27.01 -13.82
CA ALA A 241 -45.15 -26.63 -14.57
C ALA A 241 -45.09 -25.32 -15.38
N CYS A 242 -43.95 -24.92 -15.98
CA CYS A 242 -43.92 -23.80 -16.94
C CYS A 242 -42.72 -23.76 -17.91
N HIS A 243 -42.61 -24.69 -18.87
CA HIS A 243 -41.52 -24.67 -19.87
C HIS A 243 -41.65 -23.57 -20.96
N TRP A 244 -42.73 -22.78 -21.00
CA TRP A 244 -42.95 -21.77 -22.06
C TRP A 244 -42.27 -20.40 -21.80
N PHE A 245 -41.65 -20.15 -20.63
CA PHE A 245 -41.05 -18.86 -20.28
C PHE A 245 -39.52 -18.87 -20.16
N SER A 246 -38.83 -19.63 -21.02
CA SER A 246 -37.36 -19.62 -21.15
C SER A 246 -36.82 -18.36 -21.86
N CYS A 247 -37.30 -17.18 -21.45
CA CYS A 247 -36.89 -15.86 -21.97
C CYS A 247 -36.36 -14.91 -20.88
N CYS A 248 -36.46 -15.29 -19.60
CA CYS A 248 -36.23 -14.40 -18.45
C CYS A 248 -35.06 -14.86 -17.55
N ASN A 249 -33.92 -15.26 -18.15
CA ASN A 249 -32.69 -15.59 -17.40
C ASN A 249 -31.96 -14.30 -16.95
N ASP A 250 -32.63 -13.50 -16.12
CA ASP A 250 -32.17 -12.18 -15.68
C ASP A 250 -31.13 -12.37 -14.57
N ASN A 251 -29.84 -12.38 -14.94
CA ASN A 251 -28.68 -12.59 -14.05
C ASN A 251 -28.45 -11.41 -13.06
N TRP A 252 -29.47 -10.99 -12.32
CA TRP A 252 -29.37 -9.96 -11.28
C TRP A 252 -29.46 -10.60 -9.91
N GLN A 253 -28.40 -10.42 -9.11
CA GLN A 253 -28.32 -10.91 -7.75
C GLN A 253 -28.47 -9.75 -6.76
N LYS A 254 -29.19 -9.99 -5.67
CA LYS A 254 -29.28 -9.07 -4.52
C LYS A 254 -27.98 -9.14 -3.72
N VAL A 255 -27.36 -7.98 -3.47
CA VAL A 255 -26.08 -7.84 -2.75
C VAL A 255 -26.11 -6.60 -1.86
N TRP A 256 -25.32 -6.61 -0.79
CA TRP A 256 -25.20 -5.45 0.10
C TRP A 256 -24.11 -4.52 -0.42
N ALA A 257 -24.46 -3.29 -0.80
CA ALA A 257 -23.50 -2.28 -1.23
C ALA A 257 -23.01 -1.48 -0.02
N VAL A 258 -21.70 -1.22 0.05
CA VAL A 258 -21.05 -0.44 1.11
C VAL A 258 -20.21 0.66 0.48
N LEU A 259 -20.57 1.92 0.72
CA LEU A 259 -19.82 3.10 0.31
C LEU A 259 -19.01 3.64 1.50
N LYS A 260 -17.70 3.75 1.28
CA LYS A 260 -16.71 4.37 2.17
C LYS A 260 -15.96 5.47 1.40
N PRO A 261 -15.24 6.38 2.07
CA PRO A 261 -14.45 7.39 1.36
C PRO A 261 -13.45 6.75 0.40
N GLY A 262 -13.58 7.07 -0.89
CA GLY A 262 -12.70 6.53 -1.92
C GLY A 262 -12.95 5.08 -2.35
N PHE A 263 -14.00 4.38 -1.92
CA PHE A 263 -14.39 3.09 -2.54
C PHE A 263 -15.86 2.67 -2.34
N LEU A 264 -16.36 1.85 -3.27
CA LEU A 264 -17.64 1.15 -3.22
C LEU A 264 -17.43 -0.37 -3.25
N ALA A 265 -17.76 -1.07 -2.17
CA ALA A 265 -17.69 -2.53 -2.07
C ALA A 265 -19.09 -3.18 -2.20
N LEU A 266 -19.12 -4.45 -2.60
CA LEU A 266 -20.32 -5.29 -2.66
C LEU A 266 -20.09 -6.58 -1.84
N LEU A 267 -20.96 -6.86 -0.86
CA LEU A 267 -20.96 -8.06 -0.01
C LEU A 267 -22.16 -8.97 -0.35
N ALA A 268 -22.17 -10.23 0.07
CA ALA A 268 -23.36 -11.08 -0.10
C ALA A 268 -24.45 -10.72 0.94
N ASP A 269 -24.10 -10.68 2.23
CA ASP A 269 -24.90 -10.19 3.34
C ASP A 269 -24.08 -9.16 4.16
N PRO A 270 -24.70 -8.19 4.87
CA PRO A 270 -23.98 -7.24 5.74
C PRO A 270 -23.09 -7.85 6.84
N PHE A 271 -23.16 -9.17 7.06
CA PHE A 271 -22.36 -9.90 8.06
C PHE A 271 -21.09 -10.54 7.48
N ASP A 272 -20.84 -10.40 6.18
CA ASP A 272 -19.60 -10.85 5.55
C ASP A 272 -18.49 -9.79 5.69
N ALA A 273 -17.25 -10.24 5.84
CA ALA A 273 -16.06 -9.37 5.84
C ALA A 273 -15.35 -9.32 4.48
N LYS A 274 -15.66 -10.26 3.56
CA LYS A 274 -14.99 -10.41 2.26
C LYS A 274 -15.86 -9.84 1.13
N PRO A 275 -15.37 -8.89 0.32
CA PRO A 275 -16.14 -8.34 -0.80
C PRO A 275 -16.19 -9.28 -2.01
N LEU A 276 -17.39 -9.39 -2.60
CA LEU A 276 -17.63 -10.03 -3.90
C LEU A 276 -17.03 -9.20 -5.05
N ASP A 277 -17.13 -7.86 -4.95
CA ASP A 277 -16.45 -6.92 -5.84
C ASP A 277 -16.21 -5.58 -5.11
N ILE A 278 -15.27 -4.77 -5.63
CA ILE A 278 -14.92 -3.44 -5.10
C ILE A 278 -14.45 -2.49 -6.19
N ILE A 279 -15.03 -1.30 -6.28
CA ILE A 279 -14.46 -0.19 -7.04
C ILE A 279 -13.72 0.72 -6.07
N VAL A 280 -12.39 0.69 -6.12
CA VAL A 280 -11.52 1.68 -5.49
C VAL A 280 -11.47 2.89 -6.42
N PHE A 281 -11.85 4.07 -5.93
CA PHE A 281 -11.91 5.28 -6.75
C PHE A 281 -10.50 5.80 -7.09
N ASP A 282 -10.34 6.28 -8.33
CA ASP A 282 -9.10 6.81 -8.88
C ASP A 282 -9.27 8.25 -9.40
N VAL A 283 -8.15 8.86 -9.82
CA VAL A 283 -8.15 10.22 -10.37
C VAL A 283 -9.01 10.26 -11.62
N LEU A 284 -10.00 11.15 -11.62
CA LEU A 284 -10.90 11.35 -12.73
C LEU A 284 -10.28 12.33 -13.74
N PRO A 285 -10.63 12.21 -15.04
CA PRO A 285 -10.22 13.21 -16.02
C PRO A 285 -10.69 14.61 -15.61
N ALA A 286 -9.89 15.63 -15.95
CA ALA A 286 -10.36 17.00 -15.89
C ALA A 286 -11.57 17.17 -16.81
N SER A 287 -12.58 17.93 -16.36
CA SER A 287 -13.70 18.32 -17.23
C SER A 287 -13.14 19.13 -18.39
N ASP A 288 -13.48 18.74 -19.62
CA ASP A 288 -13.34 19.64 -20.75
C ASP A 288 -14.26 20.86 -20.55
N GLY A 289 -13.81 22.03 -21.03
CA GLY A 289 -14.50 23.31 -20.82
C GLY A 289 -15.80 23.48 -21.61
N SER A 290 -16.33 22.43 -22.24
CA SER A 290 -17.55 22.44 -23.05
C SER A 290 -18.82 22.61 -22.22
N GLY A 291 -18.80 22.15 -20.96
CA GLY A 291 -19.98 22.06 -20.09
C GLY A 291 -20.88 20.84 -20.35
N GLU A 292 -20.67 20.07 -21.43
CA GLU A 292 -21.48 18.90 -21.79
C GLU A 292 -21.05 17.61 -21.05
N GLY A 293 -21.17 17.63 -19.73
CA GLY A 293 -21.08 16.43 -18.90
C GLY A 293 -20.09 16.54 -17.76
N ARG A 294 -20.57 16.93 -16.57
CA ARG A 294 -19.80 16.79 -15.34
C ARG A 294 -19.38 15.33 -15.16
N ILE A 295 -18.08 15.09 -15.15
CA ILE A 295 -17.51 13.76 -14.94
C ILE A 295 -17.92 13.26 -13.55
N ALA A 296 -18.54 12.09 -13.52
CA ALA A 296 -19.24 11.56 -12.36
C ALA A 296 -18.91 10.07 -12.18
N LEU A 297 -18.56 9.69 -10.96
CA LEU A 297 -18.37 8.29 -10.55
C LEU A 297 -19.65 7.48 -10.74
N ALA A 298 -20.83 8.09 -10.58
CA ALA A 298 -22.13 7.45 -10.76
C ALA A 298 -23.07 8.28 -11.63
N VAL A 299 -23.83 7.61 -12.51
CA VAL A 299 -24.86 8.21 -13.37
C VAL A 299 -26.12 7.36 -13.43
N GLU A 300 -27.30 8.00 -13.46
CA GLU A 300 -28.57 7.33 -13.70
C GLU A 300 -28.61 6.74 -15.13
N THR A 301 -29.16 5.54 -15.29
CA THR A 301 -29.23 4.85 -16.58
C THR A 301 -30.66 4.46 -16.93
N LYS A 302 -31.17 5.04 -18.03
CA LYS A 302 -32.48 4.70 -18.59
C LYS A 302 -32.46 3.23 -19.06
N GLU A 303 -33.38 2.41 -18.56
CA GLU A 303 -33.63 1.05 -19.09
C GLU A 303 -34.79 1.04 -20.09
N ARG A 304 -34.83 0.00 -20.95
CA ARG A 304 -35.97 -0.23 -21.87
C ARG A 304 -37.31 -0.47 -21.16
N ASN A 305 -37.27 -0.83 -19.86
CA ASN A 305 -38.45 -0.96 -19.01
C ASN A 305 -38.43 0.19 -17.99
N PRO A 306 -39.43 1.10 -17.98
CA PRO A 306 -39.44 2.28 -17.10
C PRO A 306 -39.57 1.94 -15.60
N LEU A 307 -39.99 0.72 -15.26
CA LEU A 307 -40.08 0.22 -13.87
C LEU A 307 -38.73 -0.32 -13.36
N ARG A 308 -37.67 -0.31 -14.18
CA ARG A 308 -36.33 -0.83 -13.81
C ARG A 308 -35.35 0.31 -13.55
N HIS A 309 -35.39 0.83 -12.34
CA HIS A 309 -34.53 1.93 -11.89
C HIS A 309 -33.09 1.47 -11.68
N ALA A 310 -32.16 2.01 -12.48
CA ALA A 310 -30.77 1.56 -12.54
C ALA A 310 -29.78 2.72 -12.64
N PHE A 311 -28.59 2.53 -12.07
CA PHE A 311 -27.44 3.42 -12.24
C PHE A 311 -26.19 2.63 -12.68
N LYS A 312 -25.22 3.36 -13.22
CA LYS A 312 -23.90 2.83 -13.59
C LYS A 312 -22.84 3.57 -12.78
N VAL A 313 -21.88 2.81 -12.24
CA VAL A 313 -20.71 3.34 -11.53
C VAL A 313 -19.49 3.12 -12.42
N VAL A 314 -18.69 4.16 -12.62
CA VAL A 314 -17.53 4.21 -13.52
C VAL A 314 -16.31 4.71 -12.77
N CYS A 315 -15.19 4.01 -12.92
CA CYS A 315 -13.89 4.38 -12.39
C CYS A 315 -12.84 3.54 -13.10
N GLY A 316 -11.84 4.19 -13.70
CA GLY A 316 -10.89 3.55 -14.59
C GLY A 316 -11.57 2.75 -15.69
N VAL A 317 -11.04 1.55 -15.98
CA VAL A 317 -11.66 0.60 -16.90
C VAL A 317 -12.94 -0.07 -16.37
N ARG A 318 -13.33 0.16 -15.10
CA ARG A 318 -14.50 -0.50 -14.48
C ARG A 318 -15.78 0.28 -14.76
N SER A 319 -16.81 -0.46 -15.16
CA SER A 319 -18.16 0.03 -15.42
C SER A 319 -19.16 -1.01 -14.91
N ILE A 320 -19.58 -0.92 -13.65
CA ILE A 320 -20.62 -1.81 -13.09
C ILE A 320 -22.01 -1.17 -13.24
N LYS A 321 -23.04 -2.01 -13.39
CA LYS A 321 -24.44 -1.56 -13.42
C LYS A 321 -25.20 -2.14 -12.24
N LEU A 322 -25.87 -1.26 -11.50
CA LEU A 322 -26.63 -1.57 -10.29
C LEU A 322 -28.10 -1.14 -10.47
N ARG A 323 -29.01 -1.83 -9.78
CA ARG A 323 -30.45 -1.50 -9.73
C ARG A 323 -30.91 -1.34 -8.28
N THR A 324 -31.93 -0.49 -8.08
CA THR A 324 -32.60 -0.30 -6.78
C THR A 324 -34.11 -0.52 -6.93
N LYS A 325 -34.86 -0.34 -5.83
CA LYS A 325 -36.32 -0.52 -5.81
C LYS A 325 -37.10 0.59 -6.51
N ASN A 326 -36.58 1.83 -6.56
CA ASN A 326 -37.30 3.00 -7.07
C ASN A 326 -36.33 4.11 -7.55
N GLY A 327 -36.85 5.05 -8.35
CA GLY A 327 -36.05 6.15 -8.90
C GLY A 327 -35.45 7.10 -7.85
N ALA A 328 -36.09 7.23 -6.67
CA ALA A 328 -35.53 8.00 -5.55
C ALA A 328 -34.21 7.37 -5.06
N ARG A 329 -34.21 6.08 -4.71
CA ARG A 329 -32.99 5.38 -4.29
C ARG A 329 -31.89 5.35 -5.35
N VAL A 330 -32.23 5.44 -6.64
CA VAL A 330 -31.21 5.65 -7.69
C VAL A 330 -30.53 7.01 -7.53
N LYS A 331 -31.30 8.08 -7.37
CA LYS A 331 -30.77 9.45 -7.20
C LYS A 331 -29.97 9.57 -5.90
N ASP A 332 -30.44 8.97 -4.79
CA ASP A 332 -29.73 8.93 -3.52
C ASP A 332 -28.35 8.26 -3.64
N TRP A 333 -28.28 7.13 -4.35
CA TRP A 333 -27.03 6.40 -4.58
C TRP A 333 -26.08 7.15 -5.53
N VAL A 334 -26.61 7.74 -6.60
CA VAL A 334 -25.84 8.57 -7.54
C VAL A 334 -25.26 9.81 -6.84
N ALA A 335 -26.06 10.51 -6.03
CA ALA A 335 -25.60 11.64 -5.24
C ALA A 335 -24.52 11.23 -4.24
N ALA A 336 -24.78 10.20 -3.42
CA ALA A 336 -23.84 9.75 -2.39
C ALA A 336 -22.48 9.29 -2.95
N ILE A 337 -22.46 8.55 -4.07
CA ILE A 337 -21.21 8.08 -4.69
C ILE A 337 -20.42 9.26 -5.29
N ASN A 338 -21.09 10.20 -5.96
CA ASN A 338 -20.43 11.38 -6.50
C ASN A 338 -19.91 12.29 -5.38
N ASP A 339 -20.68 12.49 -4.31
CA ASP A 339 -20.26 13.23 -3.12
C ASP A 339 -19.04 12.59 -2.46
N ALA A 340 -19.02 11.25 -2.31
CA ALA A 340 -17.94 10.51 -1.66
C ALA A 340 -16.58 10.59 -2.39
N GLY A 341 -16.58 10.83 -3.70
CA GLY A 341 -15.37 11.03 -4.50
C GLY A 341 -15.03 12.51 -4.75
N LEU A 342 -16.01 13.31 -5.15
CA LEU A 342 -15.82 14.66 -5.67
C LEU A 342 -15.83 15.76 -4.59
N ARG A 343 -16.56 15.58 -3.48
CA ARG A 343 -16.69 16.64 -2.46
C ARG A 343 -15.42 16.86 -1.62
N PRO A 344 -14.66 15.83 -1.16
CA PRO A 344 -13.44 16.05 -0.40
C PRO A 344 -12.34 16.57 -1.34
N PRO A 345 -11.77 17.78 -1.15
CA PRO A 345 -10.75 18.31 -2.05
C PRO A 345 -9.45 17.51 -2.00
N GLU A 346 -9.12 16.92 -0.84
CA GLU A 346 -8.00 15.99 -0.65
C GLU A 346 -8.29 14.55 -1.14
N GLY A 347 -9.49 14.31 -1.70
CA GLY A 347 -9.93 12.99 -2.15
C GLY A 347 -9.14 12.49 -3.37
N TRP A 348 -8.94 11.18 -3.44
CA TRP A 348 -8.19 10.50 -4.51
C TRP A 348 -8.83 10.55 -5.91
N CYS A 349 -9.97 11.23 -6.08
CA CYS A 349 -10.59 11.50 -7.38
C CYS A 349 -10.07 12.78 -8.05
N HIS A 350 -9.44 13.67 -7.28
CA HIS A 350 -8.84 14.90 -7.80
C HIS A 350 -7.36 14.66 -8.15
N PRO A 351 -6.84 15.28 -9.23
CA PRO A 351 -5.40 15.34 -9.46
C PRO A 351 -4.75 16.32 -8.48
N HIS A 352 -3.81 15.85 -7.68
CA HIS A 352 -3.10 16.66 -6.68
C HIS A 352 -1.87 17.35 -7.27
N ARG A 353 -0.98 17.89 -6.43
CA ARG A 353 0.31 18.45 -6.87
C ARG A 353 1.04 17.46 -7.77
N PHE A 354 1.58 17.95 -8.90
CA PHE A 354 2.17 17.16 -10.00
C PHE A 354 1.21 16.23 -10.77
N GLY A 355 -0.11 16.30 -10.53
CA GLY A 355 -1.09 15.37 -11.08
C GLY A 355 -1.15 14.02 -10.35
N SER A 356 -0.57 13.93 -9.14
CA SER A 356 -0.58 12.68 -8.36
C SER A 356 -1.99 12.29 -7.89
N PHE A 357 -2.24 10.99 -7.74
CA PHE A 357 -3.42 10.47 -7.01
C PHE A 357 -3.40 10.77 -5.50
N ALA A 358 -2.24 11.14 -4.94
CA ALA A 358 -2.05 11.40 -3.52
C ALA A 358 -1.70 12.88 -3.28
N PRO A 359 -2.40 13.61 -2.38
CA PRO A 359 -1.98 14.92 -1.90
C PRO A 359 -0.72 14.82 -1.03
N PRO A 360 0.00 15.95 -0.81
CA PRO A 360 1.07 16.01 0.18
C PRO A 360 0.56 15.68 1.59
N ARG A 361 1.26 14.76 2.28
CA ARG A 361 1.06 14.42 3.70
C ARG A 361 2.05 15.16 4.58
N GLY A 362 1.81 15.18 5.88
CA GLY A 362 2.65 15.94 6.83
C GLY A 362 2.44 17.45 6.75
N LEU A 363 1.31 17.92 6.24
CA LEU A 363 0.94 19.34 6.34
C LEU A 363 0.51 19.71 7.78
N THR A 364 0.03 18.73 8.53
CA THR A 364 -0.28 18.76 9.96
C THR A 364 0.56 17.73 10.71
N GLU A 365 0.35 17.59 12.02
CA GLU A 365 0.88 16.49 12.85
C GLU A 365 0.09 15.20 12.63
N ASP A 366 0.16 14.66 11.40
CA ASP A 366 -0.55 13.44 10.97
C ASP A 366 0.27 12.15 11.14
N GLY A 367 1.47 12.24 11.73
CA GLY A 367 2.41 11.13 11.88
C GLY A 367 3.29 10.84 10.66
N SER A 368 3.24 11.66 9.61
CA SER A 368 4.12 11.50 8.43
C SER A 368 5.59 11.67 8.79
N GLN A 369 6.33 10.56 8.69
CA GLN A 369 7.78 10.50 8.93
C GLN A 369 8.47 9.72 7.82
N ALA A 370 9.76 9.99 7.64
CA ALA A 370 10.63 9.30 6.68
C ALA A 370 11.98 8.93 7.32
N GLN A 371 12.59 7.86 6.83
CA GLN A 371 13.97 7.44 7.14
C GLN A 371 14.62 6.85 5.88
N TRP A 372 15.86 7.22 5.56
CA TRP A 372 16.59 6.70 4.40
C TRP A 372 17.56 5.58 4.78
N PHE A 373 17.88 4.74 3.80
CA PHE A 373 18.83 3.63 3.88
C PHE A 373 19.68 3.61 2.62
N ILE A 374 20.99 3.39 2.77
CA ILE A 374 21.95 3.22 1.69
C ILE A 374 22.37 1.76 1.63
N ASP A 375 22.40 1.21 0.41
CA ASP A 375 22.68 -0.19 0.06
C ASP A 375 21.73 -1.23 0.67
N GLY A 376 21.87 -2.48 0.19
CA GLY A 376 21.03 -3.59 0.60
C GLY A 376 21.20 -4.02 2.06
N SER A 377 22.38 -3.85 2.68
CA SER A 377 22.62 -4.26 4.08
C SER A 377 21.69 -3.55 5.05
N ALA A 378 21.69 -2.21 5.03
CA ALA A 378 20.86 -1.40 5.93
C ALA A 378 19.36 -1.59 5.64
N ALA A 379 18.97 -1.54 4.36
CA ALA A 379 17.58 -1.66 3.96
C ALA A 379 17.00 -3.07 4.25
N PHE A 380 17.73 -4.15 3.94
CA PHE A 380 17.24 -5.50 4.14
C PHE A 380 17.20 -5.89 5.62
N ASN A 381 18.11 -5.37 6.45
CA ASN A 381 18.02 -5.54 7.90
C ASN A 381 16.75 -4.89 8.48
N ALA A 382 16.44 -3.65 8.08
CA ALA A 382 15.23 -2.95 8.52
C ALA A 382 13.94 -3.61 8.02
N ILE A 383 13.93 -4.13 6.79
CA ILE A 383 12.83 -4.94 6.22
C ILE A 383 12.68 -6.25 7.00
N ALA A 384 13.77 -6.94 7.36
CA ALA A 384 13.72 -8.17 8.13
C ALA A 384 13.06 -7.97 9.50
N SER A 385 13.51 -6.95 10.26
CA SER A 385 12.91 -6.62 11.56
C SER A 385 11.42 -6.27 11.42
N SER A 386 11.06 -5.50 10.40
CA SER A 386 9.66 -5.12 10.15
C SER A 386 8.78 -6.32 9.80
N ILE A 387 9.30 -7.31 9.07
CA ILE A 387 8.61 -8.58 8.79
C ILE A 387 8.49 -9.40 10.07
N GLU A 388 9.56 -9.50 10.87
CA GLU A 388 9.55 -10.18 12.18
C GLU A 388 8.51 -9.59 13.13
N ASP A 389 8.30 -8.28 13.11
CA ASP A 389 7.28 -7.60 13.91
C ASP A 389 5.84 -7.76 13.42
N ALA A 390 5.60 -8.00 12.13
CA ALA A 390 4.26 -7.94 11.52
C ALA A 390 3.16 -8.71 12.30
N LYS A 391 1.95 -8.14 12.43
CA LYS A 391 0.84 -8.71 13.20
C LYS A 391 -0.41 -9.07 12.37
N SER A 392 -0.60 -8.47 11.20
CA SER A 392 -1.83 -8.60 10.39
C SER A 392 -1.60 -8.88 8.91
N GLU A 393 -0.92 -7.99 8.17
CA GLU A 393 -0.77 -8.08 6.71
C GLU A 393 0.61 -7.62 6.24
N ILE A 394 1.17 -8.35 5.27
CA ILE A 394 2.40 -7.97 4.55
C ILE A 394 2.11 -7.93 3.05
N PHE A 395 2.35 -6.78 2.41
CA PHE A 395 2.25 -6.62 0.96
C PHE A 395 3.64 -6.46 0.35
N ILE A 396 3.93 -7.17 -0.75
CA ILE A 396 5.21 -7.08 -1.48
C ILE A 396 4.96 -6.86 -2.97
N CYS A 397 5.59 -5.83 -3.55
CA CYS A 397 5.78 -5.69 -5.00
C CYS A 397 7.27 -5.79 -5.34
N GLY A 398 7.56 -6.40 -6.49
CA GLY A 398 8.90 -6.41 -7.06
C GLY A 398 8.89 -6.72 -8.55
N TRP A 399 9.88 -6.19 -9.25
CA TRP A 399 10.23 -6.60 -10.60
C TRP A 399 10.82 -8.02 -10.59
N TRP A 400 11.61 -8.35 -9.55
CA TRP A 400 12.15 -9.68 -9.30
C TRP A 400 12.19 -9.96 -7.79
N LEU A 401 11.97 -11.22 -7.39
CA LEU A 401 12.00 -11.66 -5.99
C LEU A 401 12.62 -13.05 -5.90
N CYS A 402 13.63 -13.22 -5.04
CA CYS A 402 14.27 -14.51 -4.73
C CYS A 402 13.85 -14.97 -3.33
N PRO A 403 13.02 -16.02 -3.19
CA PRO A 403 12.57 -16.48 -1.86
C PRO A 403 13.73 -16.96 -0.97
N GLU A 404 14.81 -17.45 -1.56
CA GLU A 404 16.03 -17.90 -0.88
C GLU A 404 17.00 -16.74 -0.53
N LEU A 405 16.62 -15.47 -0.73
CA LEU A 405 17.44 -14.32 -0.33
C LEU A 405 17.55 -14.24 1.20
N TYR A 406 18.78 -14.13 1.71
CA TYR A 406 19.07 -13.84 3.12
C TYR A 406 19.06 -12.33 3.35
N LEU A 407 18.24 -11.83 4.29
CA LEU A 407 18.14 -10.39 4.55
C LEU A 407 19.21 -9.86 5.52
N ARG A 408 19.77 -10.72 6.39
CA ARG A 408 20.91 -10.40 7.28
C ARG A 408 22.10 -11.32 6.98
N ARG A 409 23.34 -10.83 7.14
CA ARG A 409 24.59 -11.56 6.86
C ARG A 409 25.59 -11.41 8.02
N PRO A 410 26.54 -12.35 8.23
CA PRO A 410 26.85 -13.54 7.41
C PRO A 410 25.73 -14.57 7.33
N PHE A 411 25.47 -15.11 6.14
CA PHE A 411 24.26 -15.91 5.88
C PHE A 411 24.21 -17.22 6.69
N HIS A 412 25.37 -17.77 7.07
CA HIS A 412 25.49 -18.94 7.95
C HIS A 412 24.95 -18.70 9.37
N ALA A 413 25.08 -17.48 9.90
CA ALA A 413 24.64 -17.14 11.25
C ALA A 413 23.15 -16.74 11.30
N HIS A 414 22.61 -16.22 10.19
CA HIS A 414 21.26 -15.65 10.12
C HIS A 414 20.32 -16.46 9.22
N ALA A 415 20.31 -17.79 9.38
CA ALA A 415 19.45 -18.70 8.62
C ALA A 415 17.95 -18.41 8.75
N SER A 416 17.51 -17.87 9.89
CA SER A 416 16.14 -17.38 10.10
C SER A 416 15.78 -16.17 9.24
N SER A 417 16.76 -15.34 8.83
CA SER A 417 16.55 -14.12 8.04
C SER A 417 16.34 -14.37 6.54
N ARG A 418 16.27 -15.64 6.10
CA ARG A 418 15.97 -15.97 4.71
C ARG A 418 14.50 -15.67 4.42
N LEU A 419 14.22 -15.01 3.30
CA LEU A 419 12.92 -14.40 3.02
C LEU A 419 11.77 -15.42 3.04
N ASP A 420 11.96 -16.63 2.49
CA ASP A 420 10.97 -17.70 2.58
C ASP A 420 10.71 -18.15 4.03
N ALA A 421 11.76 -18.35 4.84
CA ALA A 421 11.65 -18.73 6.24
C ALA A 421 10.97 -17.65 7.11
N LEU A 422 11.29 -16.37 6.89
CA LEU A 422 10.63 -15.24 7.56
C LEU A 422 9.14 -15.20 7.23
N LEU A 423 8.78 -15.22 5.94
CA LEU A 423 7.38 -15.16 5.51
C LEU A 423 6.60 -16.40 5.97
N GLU A 424 7.22 -17.59 5.99
CA GLU A 424 6.62 -18.81 6.54
C GLU A 424 6.35 -18.68 8.05
N ALA A 425 7.30 -18.18 8.84
CA ALA A 425 7.16 -17.99 10.28
C ALA A 425 6.01 -17.01 10.61
N LYS A 426 5.90 -15.90 9.87
CA LYS A 426 4.82 -14.93 10.03
C LYS A 426 3.47 -15.46 9.55
N ALA A 427 3.44 -16.20 8.44
CA ALA A 427 2.24 -16.82 7.93
C ALA A 427 1.65 -17.86 8.90
N LYS A 428 2.50 -18.60 9.63
CA LYS A 428 2.10 -19.50 10.72
C LYS A 428 1.56 -18.78 11.96
N GLN A 429 1.95 -17.53 12.18
CA GLN A 429 1.37 -16.63 13.20
C GLN A 429 0.05 -15.98 12.75
N GLY A 430 -0.49 -16.35 11.58
CA GLY A 430 -1.77 -15.86 11.05
C GLY A 430 -1.67 -14.66 10.10
N VAL A 431 -0.48 -14.06 9.96
CA VAL A 431 -0.25 -12.88 9.10
C VAL A 431 -0.58 -13.23 7.64
N GLN A 432 -1.37 -12.37 6.99
CA GLN A 432 -1.77 -12.54 5.60
C GLN A 432 -0.74 -11.89 4.67
N ILE A 433 -0.20 -12.65 3.71
CA ILE A 433 0.96 -12.23 2.91
C ILE A 433 0.58 -12.20 1.43
N TYR A 434 0.70 -11.04 0.79
CA TYR A 434 0.23 -10.80 -0.57
C TYR A 434 1.37 -10.26 -1.45
N ILE A 435 1.71 -11.00 -2.49
CA ILE A 435 2.91 -10.75 -3.30
C ILE A 435 2.49 -10.56 -4.76
N LEU A 436 2.77 -9.39 -5.33
CA LEU A 436 2.46 -9.05 -6.71
C LEU A 436 3.76 -8.86 -7.50
N LEU A 437 4.15 -9.90 -8.24
CA LEU A 437 5.35 -9.90 -9.07
C LEU A 437 5.05 -9.39 -10.48
N TYR A 438 6.06 -8.79 -11.11
CA TYR A 438 6.11 -8.77 -12.57
C TYR A 438 6.12 -10.22 -13.12
N LYS A 439 5.39 -10.46 -14.22
CA LYS A 439 5.52 -11.65 -15.05
C LYS A 439 6.35 -11.31 -16.27
N GLU A 440 7.49 -11.99 -16.43
CA GLU A 440 8.41 -11.82 -17.54
C GLU A 440 7.98 -12.50 -18.85
N VAL A 441 8.41 -11.90 -19.97
CA VAL A 441 8.61 -12.60 -21.23
C VAL A 441 9.85 -13.48 -21.08
N ALA A 442 9.66 -14.77 -20.76
CA ALA A 442 10.74 -15.70 -20.40
C ALA A 442 11.77 -15.97 -21.52
N LEU A 443 11.50 -15.57 -22.77
CA LEU A 443 12.48 -15.58 -23.87
C LEU A 443 13.47 -14.40 -23.84
N ALA A 444 13.17 -13.34 -23.06
CA ALA A 444 13.93 -12.10 -23.01
C ALA A 444 14.52 -11.78 -21.62
N LEU A 445 14.02 -12.42 -20.54
CA LEU A 445 14.46 -12.18 -19.16
C LEU A 445 14.51 -13.49 -18.37
N LYS A 446 15.62 -13.72 -17.66
CA LYS A 446 15.89 -14.96 -16.92
C LYS A 446 15.34 -15.01 -15.48
N ILE A 447 14.67 -13.93 -15.02
CA ILE A 447 14.24 -13.75 -13.61
C ILE A 447 13.28 -14.81 -13.05
N ASN A 448 12.61 -15.56 -13.95
CA ASN A 448 11.80 -16.74 -13.63
C ASN A 448 10.82 -16.54 -12.46
N SER A 449 9.91 -15.55 -12.53
CA SER A 449 8.90 -15.36 -11.48
C SER A 449 7.95 -16.57 -11.35
N VAL A 450 7.93 -17.49 -12.33
CA VAL A 450 7.28 -18.81 -12.23
C VAL A 450 7.85 -19.64 -11.08
N TYR A 451 9.18 -19.65 -10.92
CA TYR A 451 9.86 -20.30 -9.81
C TYR A 451 9.48 -19.65 -8.49
N SER A 452 9.65 -18.34 -8.37
CA SER A 452 9.35 -17.59 -7.14
C SER A 452 7.90 -17.78 -6.70
N LYS A 453 6.91 -17.73 -7.61
CA LYS A 453 5.50 -18.04 -7.27
C LYS A 453 5.33 -19.48 -6.76
N ARG A 454 5.93 -20.49 -7.41
CA ARG A 454 5.80 -21.89 -6.96
C ARG A 454 6.40 -22.09 -5.57
N LYS A 455 7.60 -21.55 -5.32
CA LYS A 455 8.27 -21.66 -4.03
C LYS A 455 7.47 -20.94 -2.93
N LEU A 456 7.09 -19.67 -3.13
CA LEU A 456 6.32 -18.90 -2.15
C LEU A 456 4.94 -19.51 -1.85
N LEU A 457 4.21 -20.04 -2.84
CA LEU A 457 2.95 -20.74 -2.57
C LEU A 457 3.12 -22.06 -1.79
N SER A 458 4.34 -22.63 -1.75
CA SER A 458 4.58 -23.90 -1.05
C SER A 458 4.87 -23.75 0.45
N ILE A 459 5.05 -22.53 0.97
CA ILE A 459 5.44 -22.31 2.38
C ILE A 459 4.23 -22.22 3.33
N HIS A 460 3.13 -21.56 2.94
CA HIS A 460 1.92 -21.45 3.77
C HIS A 460 0.69 -21.00 2.97
N GLU A 461 -0.52 -21.41 3.37
CA GLU A 461 -1.79 -21.01 2.74
C GLU A 461 -2.14 -19.51 2.86
N ASN A 462 -1.53 -18.83 3.85
CA ASN A 462 -1.67 -17.38 4.03
C ASN A 462 -0.80 -16.57 3.04
N VAL A 463 0.07 -17.22 2.27
CA VAL A 463 0.96 -16.60 1.27
C VAL A 463 0.33 -16.69 -0.11
N ARG A 464 0.00 -15.54 -0.70
CA ARG A 464 -0.77 -15.43 -1.95
C ARG A 464 0.04 -14.67 -3.00
N VAL A 465 0.29 -15.30 -4.13
CA VAL A 465 1.17 -14.73 -5.17
C VAL A 465 0.45 -14.54 -6.50
N LEU A 466 0.37 -13.29 -6.95
CA LEU A 466 -0.02 -12.92 -8.32
C LEU A 466 1.22 -12.58 -9.15
N ARG A 467 1.11 -12.78 -10.47
CA ARG A 467 2.12 -12.36 -11.46
C ARG A 467 1.43 -11.75 -12.66
N TYR A 468 1.77 -10.53 -13.03
CA TYR A 468 1.08 -9.76 -14.09
C TYR A 468 2.11 -8.91 -14.86
N PRO A 469 1.92 -8.54 -16.15
CA PRO A 469 0.80 -8.82 -17.05
C PRO A 469 0.79 -10.26 -17.60
N ASP A 470 -0.32 -10.67 -18.23
CA ASP A 470 -0.32 -11.81 -19.14
C ASP A 470 -0.22 -11.29 -20.58
N HIS A 471 0.99 -11.34 -21.16
CA HIS A 471 1.31 -10.67 -22.42
C HIS A 471 0.33 -10.98 -23.57
N PHE A 472 -0.03 -12.25 -23.76
CA PHE A 472 -0.95 -12.67 -24.83
C PHE A 472 -2.38 -12.12 -24.73
N SER A 473 -2.91 -11.92 -23.51
CA SER A 473 -4.27 -11.39 -23.30
C SER A 473 -4.31 -9.89 -23.07
N SER A 474 -3.19 -9.28 -22.68
CA SER A 474 -3.06 -7.82 -22.44
C SER A 474 -2.48 -7.05 -23.62
N GLY A 475 -1.77 -7.72 -24.55
CA GLY A 475 -0.98 -7.07 -25.60
C GLY A 475 0.33 -6.41 -25.11
N VAL A 476 0.66 -6.50 -23.81
CA VAL A 476 1.82 -5.83 -23.22
C VAL A 476 3.04 -6.75 -23.24
N TYR A 477 3.96 -6.51 -24.18
CA TYR A 477 5.19 -7.31 -24.36
C TYR A 477 6.49 -6.58 -23.98
N LEU A 478 6.50 -5.24 -23.89
CA LEU A 478 7.71 -4.42 -23.70
C LEU A 478 7.85 -3.80 -22.30
N TRP A 479 6.73 -3.62 -21.60
CA TRP A 479 6.65 -2.89 -20.34
C TRP A 479 6.59 -3.85 -19.15
N SER A 480 7.20 -3.47 -18.03
CA SER A 480 7.16 -4.25 -16.78
C SER A 480 6.52 -3.49 -15.61
N HIS A 481 6.29 -4.23 -14.52
CA HIS A 481 6.08 -3.62 -13.21
C HIS A 481 7.43 -3.49 -12.54
N HIS A 482 7.83 -2.25 -12.26
CA HIS A 482 9.18 -1.95 -11.85
C HIS A 482 9.24 -1.32 -10.45
N GLU A 483 8.10 -1.03 -9.83
CA GLU A 483 8.03 -0.70 -8.41
C GLU A 483 8.57 -1.82 -7.50
N LYS A 484 9.31 -1.43 -6.46
CA LYS A 484 9.75 -2.30 -5.37
C LYS A 484 9.16 -1.76 -4.07
N LEU A 485 8.37 -2.58 -3.38
CA LEU A 485 7.65 -2.19 -2.16
C LEU A 485 7.59 -3.35 -1.17
N VAL A 486 7.76 -3.04 0.11
CA VAL A 486 7.34 -3.90 1.24
C VAL A 486 6.49 -3.05 2.17
N ILE A 487 5.26 -3.45 2.46
CA ILE A 487 4.35 -2.75 3.38
C ILE A 487 3.97 -3.71 4.49
N VAL A 488 4.07 -3.28 5.75
CA VAL A 488 3.70 -4.06 6.93
C VAL A 488 2.61 -3.33 7.71
N ASP A 489 1.50 -4.03 7.97
CA ASP A 489 0.37 -3.62 8.81
C ASP A 489 -0.25 -2.24 8.49
N HIS A 490 -0.02 -1.73 7.27
CA HIS A 490 -0.35 -0.35 6.88
C HIS A 490 0.25 0.73 7.82
N HIS A 491 1.30 0.38 8.56
CA HIS A 491 1.98 1.24 9.53
C HIS A 491 3.33 1.72 9.00
N ILE A 492 4.12 0.82 8.40
CA ILE A 492 5.41 1.11 7.77
C ILE A 492 5.41 0.58 6.33
N CYS A 493 6.01 1.35 5.40
CA CYS A 493 6.33 0.85 4.07
C CYS A 493 7.73 1.25 3.62
N PHE A 494 8.37 0.36 2.88
CA PHE A 494 9.66 0.50 2.24
C PHE A 494 9.48 0.75 0.74
N ILE A 495 10.19 1.74 0.20
CA ILE A 495 10.14 2.20 -1.20
C ILE A 495 11.54 2.65 -1.67
N GLY A 496 11.95 2.28 -2.89
CA GLY A 496 13.26 2.64 -3.45
C GLY A 496 13.65 1.82 -4.68
N GLY A 497 14.95 1.71 -4.95
CA GLY A 497 15.48 0.94 -6.08
C GLY A 497 15.71 -0.56 -5.81
N LEU A 498 15.87 -0.98 -4.56
CA LEU A 498 16.16 -2.38 -4.19
C LEU A 498 14.95 -3.32 -4.38
N ASP A 499 15.10 -4.32 -5.25
CA ASP A 499 14.26 -5.52 -5.30
C ASP A 499 14.71 -6.55 -4.26
N LEU A 500 13.80 -7.33 -3.66
CA LEU A 500 14.11 -8.46 -2.77
C LEU A 500 14.62 -9.69 -3.56
N CYS A 501 15.72 -9.52 -4.28
CA CYS A 501 16.32 -10.55 -5.13
C CYS A 501 17.86 -10.56 -5.07
N PHE A 502 18.48 -11.52 -5.74
CA PHE A 502 19.92 -11.73 -5.68
C PHE A 502 20.74 -10.56 -6.26
N GLY A 503 21.93 -10.37 -5.70
CA GLY A 503 22.90 -9.33 -6.06
C GLY A 503 22.62 -7.95 -5.48
N ARG A 504 21.51 -7.74 -4.77
CA ARG A 504 21.11 -6.44 -4.18
C ARG A 504 21.63 -6.21 -2.77
N TYR A 505 22.03 -7.26 -2.05
CA TYR A 505 22.72 -7.08 -0.78
C TYR A 505 24.11 -6.51 -1.04
N ASP A 506 24.45 -5.37 -0.42
CA ASP A 506 25.82 -4.84 -0.39
C ASP A 506 26.06 -4.00 0.87
N THR A 507 27.33 -3.69 1.12
CA THR A 507 27.78 -2.78 2.19
C THR A 507 28.66 -1.68 1.59
N ARG A 508 28.82 -0.56 2.29
CA ARG A 508 29.62 0.61 1.86
C ARG A 508 31.07 0.35 1.43
N GLU A 509 31.63 -0.82 1.76
CA GLU A 509 32.93 -1.27 1.25
C GLU A 509 32.90 -1.74 -0.21
N HIS A 510 31.72 -2.04 -0.77
CA HIS A 510 31.47 -2.50 -2.14
C HIS A 510 32.43 -3.63 -2.57
N ARG A 511 32.56 -4.66 -1.74
CA ARG A 511 33.60 -5.69 -1.90
C ARG A 511 33.41 -6.49 -3.18
N VAL A 512 34.51 -6.67 -3.92
CA VAL A 512 34.54 -7.41 -5.19
C VAL A 512 34.79 -8.91 -5.04
N GLY A 513 35.27 -9.37 -3.88
CA GLY A 513 35.61 -10.77 -3.58
C GLY A 513 34.95 -11.30 -2.30
N ASP A 514 34.66 -12.60 -2.27
CA ASP A 514 33.99 -13.33 -1.16
C ASP A 514 34.26 -14.84 -1.29
N CYS A 515 35.53 -15.23 -1.16
CA CYS A 515 35.98 -16.62 -1.27
C CYS A 515 36.93 -16.96 -0.09
N PRO A 516 36.56 -17.89 0.83
CA PRO A 516 35.31 -18.66 0.87
C PRO A 516 34.05 -17.78 1.03
N PRO A 517 32.86 -18.26 0.60
CA PRO A 517 31.61 -17.51 0.71
C PRO A 517 31.26 -17.22 2.17
N LEU A 518 31.13 -15.93 2.51
CA LEU A 518 30.73 -15.47 3.85
C LEU A 518 29.55 -14.50 3.76
N LEU A 519 29.60 -13.57 2.81
CA LEU A 519 28.59 -12.53 2.65
C LEU A 519 27.56 -12.87 1.58
N TRP A 520 27.94 -13.38 0.41
CA TRP A 520 27.03 -13.63 -0.72
C TRP A 520 26.97 -15.12 -1.07
N PRO A 521 25.95 -15.90 -0.67
CA PRO A 521 25.85 -17.32 -0.99
C PRO A 521 25.40 -17.57 -2.44
N GLY A 522 26.04 -18.53 -3.12
CA GLY A 522 25.59 -19.03 -4.42
C GLY A 522 25.34 -17.94 -5.45
N LYS A 523 24.11 -17.89 -5.97
CA LYS A 523 23.66 -16.93 -6.99
C LYS A 523 23.59 -15.47 -6.52
N ASP A 524 23.76 -15.21 -5.22
CA ASP A 524 23.89 -13.86 -4.69
C ASP A 524 25.29 -13.27 -4.95
N TYR A 525 26.30 -14.10 -5.24
CA TYR A 525 27.59 -13.65 -5.79
C TYR A 525 27.42 -13.33 -7.28
N TYR A 526 26.83 -12.16 -7.52
CA TYR A 526 26.25 -11.78 -8.81
C TYR A 526 27.17 -10.85 -9.60
N ASN A 527 27.38 -11.13 -10.89
CA ASN A 527 27.94 -10.18 -11.85
C ASN A 527 27.28 -10.41 -13.23
N PRO A 528 26.21 -9.65 -13.57
CA PRO A 528 25.43 -9.87 -14.78
C PRO A 528 26.18 -9.56 -16.06
N ARG A 529 27.31 -8.84 -16.01
CA ARG A 529 28.19 -8.60 -17.17
C ARG A 529 28.76 -9.93 -17.68
N GLU A 530 29.23 -10.77 -16.74
CA GLU A 530 29.85 -12.08 -16.98
C GLU A 530 28.79 -13.18 -17.18
N SER A 531 27.93 -13.40 -16.19
CA SER A 531 26.81 -14.36 -16.30
C SER A 531 25.57 -13.96 -15.50
N GLU A 532 24.40 -14.21 -16.11
CA GLU A 532 23.11 -14.17 -15.42
C GLU A 532 22.63 -15.60 -15.14
N PRO A 533 22.11 -15.90 -13.92
CA PRO A 533 21.65 -17.23 -13.56
C PRO A 533 20.67 -17.86 -14.56
N ASN A 534 21.04 -19.04 -15.06
CA ASN A 534 20.29 -19.77 -16.10
C ASN A 534 19.43 -20.93 -15.55
N SER A 535 19.88 -21.61 -14.49
CA SER A 535 19.08 -22.60 -13.72
C SER A 535 18.57 -21.99 -12.41
N TRP A 536 17.54 -22.59 -11.82
CA TRP A 536 16.97 -22.22 -10.52
C TRP A 536 16.81 -23.44 -9.59
N GLU A 537 17.42 -24.57 -9.93
CA GLU A 537 17.26 -25.84 -9.19
C GLU A 537 18.02 -25.83 -7.85
N ASP A 538 19.26 -25.35 -7.87
CA ASP A 538 20.08 -25.06 -6.70
C ASP A 538 20.41 -23.56 -6.69
N THR A 539 20.07 -22.84 -5.62
CA THR A 539 20.36 -21.41 -5.45
C THR A 539 21.66 -21.13 -4.69
N MET A 540 22.17 -22.12 -3.95
CA MET A 540 23.38 -22.03 -3.14
C MET A 540 24.65 -22.38 -3.93
N LYS A 541 24.50 -23.06 -5.07
CA LYS A 541 25.56 -23.19 -6.09
C LYS A 541 25.87 -21.83 -6.75
N ASP A 542 27.16 -21.52 -6.84
CA ASP A 542 27.67 -20.35 -7.55
C ASP A 542 27.42 -20.41 -9.06
N GLU A 543 27.07 -19.26 -9.65
CA GLU A 543 27.02 -19.05 -11.11
C GLU A 543 28.41 -18.69 -11.68
N LEU A 544 29.32 -18.17 -10.84
CA LEU A 544 30.63 -17.64 -11.23
C LEU A 544 31.75 -18.26 -10.39
N ASP A 545 32.90 -18.54 -11.02
CA ASP A 545 34.11 -18.94 -10.30
C ASP A 545 34.70 -17.75 -9.53
N ARG A 546 34.42 -17.70 -8.23
CA ARG A 546 34.87 -16.66 -7.30
C ARG A 546 36.39 -16.46 -7.27
N ARG A 547 37.19 -17.44 -7.70
CA ARG A 547 38.66 -17.31 -7.78
C ARG A 547 39.14 -16.61 -9.05
N LYS A 548 38.25 -16.36 -10.01
CA LYS A 548 38.54 -15.76 -11.33
C LYS A 548 37.72 -14.51 -11.66
N TYR A 549 36.50 -14.41 -11.12
CA TYR A 549 35.57 -13.32 -11.43
C TYR A 549 35.18 -12.56 -10.16
N PRO A 550 35.31 -11.22 -10.15
CA PRO A 550 34.72 -10.39 -9.11
C PRO A 550 33.19 -10.38 -9.24
N ARG A 551 32.49 -10.25 -8.11
CA ARG A 551 31.10 -9.80 -8.13
C ARG A 551 31.02 -8.36 -8.66
N MET A 552 29.84 -7.93 -9.09
CA MET A 552 29.54 -6.53 -9.37
C MET A 552 28.89 -5.93 -8.12
N PRO A 553 29.54 -4.99 -7.41
CA PRO A 553 28.91 -4.28 -6.32
C PRO A 553 27.67 -3.51 -6.75
N TRP A 554 26.76 -3.26 -5.81
CA TRP A 554 25.41 -2.77 -6.06
C TRP A 554 25.06 -1.65 -5.09
N HIS A 555 25.15 -0.41 -5.58
CA HIS A 555 24.81 0.77 -4.82
C HIS A 555 23.37 1.21 -5.10
N ASP A 556 22.59 1.45 -4.06
CA ASP A 556 21.17 1.77 -4.18
C ASP A 556 20.68 2.54 -2.95
N VAL A 557 19.51 3.19 -3.07
CA VAL A 557 18.89 3.95 -1.97
C VAL A 557 17.44 3.52 -1.78
N HIS A 558 17.06 3.37 -0.51
CA HIS A 558 15.72 3.01 -0.07
C HIS A 558 15.23 3.96 1.01
N CYS A 559 13.91 4.01 1.22
CA CYS A 559 13.28 4.81 2.26
C CYS A 559 12.18 4.01 2.97
N ALA A 560 12.08 4.16 4.29
CA ALA A 560 10.91 3.76 5.07
C ALA A 560 10.04 5.00 5.36
N LEU A 561 8.72 4.79 5.34
CA LEU A 561 7.71 5.82 5.56
C LEU A 561 6.66 5.33 6.57
N TRP A 562 6.21 6.25 7.43
CA TRP A 562 5.14 6.02 8.40
C TRP A 562 4.00 7.03 8.21
N GLY A 563 2.83 6.72 8.77
CA GLY A 563 1.67 7.60 8.74
C GLY A 563 0.90 7.56 7.40
N PRO A 564 0.17 8.63 7.02
CA PRO A 564 -0.70 8.64 5.85
C PRO A 564 -0.04 8.29 4.52
N SER A 565 1.23 8.64 4.30
CA SER A 565 1.96 8.32 3.07
C SER A 565 2.16 6.82 2.86
N CYS A 566 2.35 6.05 3.94
CA CYS A 566 2.36 4.59 3.91
C CYS A 566 1.01 4.03 3.44
N ARG A 567 -0.10 4.63 3.89
CA ARG A 567 -1.45 4.23 3.48
C ARG A 567 -1.80 4.60 2.03
N ASP A 568 -1.25 5.70 1.49
CA ASP A 568 -1.34 5.99 0.05
C ASP A 568 -0.55 4.98 -0.81
N ILE A 569 0.63 4.54 -0.35
CA ILE A 569 1.41 3.46 -0.99
C ILE A 569 0.66 2.12 -0.91
N ALA A 570 0.05 1.80 0.23
CA ALA A 570 -0.82 0.63 0.37
C ALA A 570 -2.06 0.71 -0.54
N ARG A 571 -2.66 1.90 -0.74
CA ARG A 571 -3.75 2.12 -1.69
C ARG A 571 -3.33 1.82 -3.13
N HIS A 572 -2.12 2.20 -3.53
CA HIS A 572 -1.56 1.83 -4.83
C HIS A 572 -1.39 0.29 -4.97
N PHE A 573 -0.86 -0.39 -3.95
CA PHE A 573 -0.80 -1.87 -3.94
C PHE A 573 -2.18 -2.50 -4.10
N VAL A 574 -3.16 -2.08 -3.29
CA VAL A 574 -4.54 -2.58 -3.33
C VAL A 574 -5.20 -2.33 -4.69
N GLN A 575 -4.98 -1.16 -5.32
CA GLN A 575 -5.45 -0.88 -6.67
C GLN A 575 -4.89 -1.88 -7.70
N ARG A 576 -3.56 -2.06 -7.71
CA ARG A 576 -2.88 -2.98 -8.65
C ARG A 576 -3.21 -4.44 -8.39
N TRP A 577 -3.26 -4.89 -7.14
CA TRP A 577 -3.68 -6.25 -6.76
C TRP A 577 -5.11 -6.55 -7.25
N ASN A 578 -6.05 -5.66 -6.95
CA ASN A 578 -7.46 -5.82 -7.35
C ASN A 578 -7.66 -5.72 -8.87
N TYR A 579 -6.77 -5.03 -9.60
CA TYR A 579 -6.74 -5.04 -11.05
C TYR A 579 -6.16 -6.35 -11.62
N ALA A 580 -5.00 -6.79 -11.12
CA ALA A 580 -4.35 -8.03 -11.53
C ALA A 580 -5.23 -9.26 -11.26
N LYS A 581 -5.87 -9.35 -10.08
CA LYS A 581 -6.84 -10.42 -9.76
C LYS A 581 -7.93 -10.50 -10.82
N ARG A 582 -8.55 -9.39 -11.20
CA ARG A 582 -9.69 -9.42 -12.14
C ARG A 582 -9.33 -9.85 -13.55
N ASN A 583 -8.12 -9.51 -14.00
CA ASN A 583 -7.66 -9.85 -15.34
C ASN A 583 -7.09 -11.28 -15.45
N LYS A 584 -6.60 -11.85 -14.34
CA LYS A 584 -5.89 -13.15 -14.31
C LYS A 584 -6.62 -14.26 -13.55
N ALA A 585 -7.20 -13.91 -12.41
CA ALA A 585 -7.71 -14.81 -11.38
C ALA A 585 -9.14 -14.45 -10.92
N PRO A 586 -10.10 -14.18 -11.84
CA PRO A 586 -11.42 -13.65 -11.48
C PRO A 586 -12.28 -14.62 -10.66
N TYR A 587 -12.00 -15.92 -10.73
CA TYR A 587 -12.71 -17.01 -10.03
C TYR A 587 -11.84 -17.73 -8.99
N GLU A 588 -10.62 -17.27 -8.72
CA GLU A 588 -9.69 -17.91 -7.77
C GLU A 588 -9.98 -17.39 -6.36
N GLU A 589 -10.86 -18.07 -5.61
CA GLU A 589 -11.30 -17.62 -4.27
C GLU A 589 -10.15 -17.51 -3.25
N ALA A 590 -9.10 -18.35 -3.41
CA ALA A 590 -7.88 -18.31 -2.62
C ALA A 590 -7.11 -16.97 -2.74
N ILE A 591 -7.37 -16.18 -3.80
CA ILE A 591 -6.82 -14.84 -4.00
C ILE A 591 -7.96 -13.85 -3.74
N PRO A 592 -8.04 -13.18 -2.56
CA PRO A 592 -9.15 -12.29 -2.23
C PRO A 592 -9.05 -10.94 -2.96
N LEU A 593 -10.14 -10.17 -2.94
CA LEU A 593 -10.10 -8.73 -3.20
C LEU A 593 -9.76 -8.01 -1.90
N LEU A 594 -8.92 -6.98 -1.99
CA LEU A 594 -8.46 -6.18 -0.85
C LEU A 594 -9.23 -4.86 -0.75
N MET A 595 -9.32 -4.30 0.45
CA MET A 595 -9.95 -3.00 0.73
C MET A 595 -8.87 -2.00 1.15
N PRO A 596 -8.80 -0.78 0.58
CA PRO A 596 -7.77 0.18 0.94
C PRO A 596 -8.10 0.80 2.30
N GLN A 597 -7.16 0.77 3.24
CA GLN A 597 -7.32 1.50 4.50
C GLN A 597 -7.37 3.01 4.27
N GLN A 598 -8.12 3.71 5.12
CA GLN A 598 -8.26 5.16 5.10
C GLN A 598 -7.20 5.84 5.98
N HIS A 599 -6.70 6.99 5.52
CA HIS A 599 -6.02 8.01 6.32
C HIS A 599 -6.77 9.35 6.34
N MET A 600 -7.81 9.52 5.49
CA MET A 600 -8.49 10.82 5.26
C MET A 600 -9.09 11.33 6.57
N VAL A 601 -8.44 12.33 7.16
CA VAL A 601 -8.89 12.98 8.40
C VAL A 601 -10.07 13.89 8.07
N ILE A 602 -11.26 13.32 8.10
CA ILE A 602 -12.50 14.08 8.25
C ILE A 602 -12.62 14.37 9.74
N PRO A 603 -12.37 15.61 10.24
CA PRO A 603 -12.14 15.84 11.68
C PRO A 603 -13.35 15.54 12.58
N HIS A 604 -14.54 15.42 11.99
CA HIS A 604 -15.85 15.40 12.66
C HIS A 604 -16.11 14.18 13.59
N TYR A 605 -15.16 13.26 13.74
CA TYR A 605 -15.27 12.08 14.62
C TYR A 605 -14.25 12.04 15.78
N ARG A 606 -13.29 12.97 15.86
CA ARG A 606 -12.59 13.24 17.13
C ARG A 606 -13.33 14.37 17.85
N GLY A 607 -14.40 14.00 18.56
CA GLY A 607 -15.01 14.90 19.54
C GLY A 607 -13.97 15.27 20.62
N SER A 608 -13.95 16.53 21.06
CA SER A 608 -12.94 17.06 21.98
C SER A 608 -13.20 16.67 23.44
N SER A 609 -13.11 15.37 23.74
CA SER A 609 -13.09 14.83 25.12
C SER A 609 -11.79 15.15 25.89
N ARG A 610 -11.35 16.42 25.81
CA ARG A 610 -10.23 17.02 26.56
C ARG A 610 -10.54 18.44 27.07
N GLU A 611 -11.74 18.97 26.80
CA GLU A 611 -12.17 20.31 27.23
C GLU A 611 -13.24 20.25 28.34
N LEU A 612 -13.28 19.15 29.11
CA LEU A 612 -14.29 18.92 30.17
C LEU A 612 -13.73 18.32 31.47
N GLU A 613 -12.39 18.31 31.62
CA GLU A 613 -11.68 17.89 32.85
C GLU A 613 -10.90 19.06 33.49
N ALA A 614 -11.13 20.30 33.04
CA ALA A 614 -10.37 21.50 33.44
C ALA A 614 -11.14 22.49 34.34
N GLU A 615 -12.41 22.21 34.69
CA GLU A 615 -13.25 23.09 35.52
C GLU A 615 -13.84 22.38 36.77
N ILE A 616 -13.25 21.26 37.22
CA ILE A 616 -13.67 20.57 38.46
C ILE A 616 -12.46 20.27 39.37
N THR A 617 -11.71 21.32 39.72
CA THR A 617 -10.73 21.29 40.81
C THR A 617 -10.84 22.56 41.66
N ASP A 618 -11.92 22.66 42.42
CA ASP A 618 -12.01 23.49 43.63
C ASP A 618 -13.14 22.98 44.54
N VAL A 619 -13.05 23.28 45.84
CA VAL A 619 -13.87 22.80 46.99
C VAL A 619 -13.38 21.48 47.64
N GLU A 620 -13.31 21.51 48.97
CA GLU A 620 -12.65 20.52 49.84
C GLU A 620 -13.63 19.50 50.47
N ASP A 621 -13.04 18.39 50.94
CA ASP A 621 -13.43 17.46 52.03
C ASP A 621 -14.92 17.28 52.47
N ASP A 622 -15.45 16.05 52.39
CA ASP A 622 -15.54 15.13 53.56
C ASP A 622 -16.33 13.82 53.24
N SER A 623 -15.90 12.74 53.91
CA SER A 623 -16.69 11.59 54.36
C SER A 623 -16.91 10.34 53.47
N LYS A 624 -16.35 9.23 54.00
CA LYS A 624 -16.92 7.87 54.13
C LYS A 624 -17.07 6.95 52.90
N VAL A 625 -16.08 6.06 52.81
CA VAL A 625 -16.13 4.74 52.18
C VAL A 625 -17.36 3.89 52.56
N ILE A 626 -18.03 3.30 51.56
CA ILE A 626 -18.63 1.96 51.67
C ILE A 626 -18.17 1.13 50.45
N LYS A 627 -17.62 -0.06 50.70
CA LYS A 627 -17.30 -1.03 49.64
C LYS A 627 -18.50 -1.94 49.36
N ARG A 628 -18.68 -2.34 48.10
CA ARG A 628 -19.12 -3.69 47.76
C ARG A 628 -18.25 -4.26 46.65
N GLN A 629 -17.90 -5.53 46.78
CA GLN A 629 -17.30 -6.34 45.73
C GLN A 629 -18.43 -7.09 45.05
N ASP A 630 -18.37 -7.23 43.74
CA ASP A 630 -19.02 -8.34 43.05
C ASP A 630 -17.97 -9.10 42.26
N SER A 631 -17.87 -10.39 42.57
CA SER A 631 -17.01 -11.34 41.89
C SER A 631 -17.88 -12.51 41.47
N PHE A 632 -17.83 -12.91 40.20
CA PHE A 632 -17.64 -14.31 39.80
C PHE A 632 -17.57 -14.42 38.27
N SER A 633 -16.54 -15.10 37.79
CA SER A 633 -16.44 -15.53 36.40
C SER A 633 -17.09 -16.91 36.25
N SER A 634 -17.73 -17.16 35.11
CA SER A 634 -18.07 -18.52 34.67
C SER A 634 -17.98 -18.63 33.16
N ARG A 635 -17.46 -19.75 32.66
CA ARG A 635 -17.13 -19.97 31.24
C ARG A 635 -18.02 -21.08 30.72
N SER A 636 -18.83 -20.81 29.68
CA SER A 636 -19.54 -21.84 28.92
C SER A 636 -19.66 -21.41 27.46
N SER A 637 -19.72 -22.36 26.54
CA SER A 637 -19.58 -22.12 25.10
C SER A 637 -20.85 -22.48 24.33
N SER A 638 -21.17 -21.70 23.27
CA SER A 638 -21.24 -22.18 21.88
C SER A 638 -21.94 -21.20 20.94
N GLN A 639 -21.53 -21.23 19.66
CA GLN A 639 -22.11 -20.55 18.49
C GLN A 639 -22.03 -19.02 18.45
N ASP A 640 -20.87 -18.52 18.03
CA ASP A 640 -20.58 -17.09 17.88
C ASP A 640 -21.41 -16.42 16.77
N ILE A 641 -22.30 -15.51 17.17
CA ILE A 641 -22.73 -14.39 16.31
C ILE A 641 -21.72 -13.26 16.55
N PRO A 642 -20.94 -12.82 15.55
CA PRO A 642 -19.98 -11.73 15.74
C PRO A 642 -20.70 -10.45 16.14
N LEU A 643 -20.41 -9.99 17.37
CA LEU A 643 -21.00 -8.79 17.95
C LEU A 643 -20.55 -7.53 17.18
N LEU A 644 -21.47 -6.57 17.03
CA LEU A 644 -21.25 -5.29 16.34
C LEU A 644 -20.50 -4.26 17.20
N LEU A 645 -20.33 -4.57 18.49
CA LEU A 645 -19.62 -3.77 19.47
C LEU A 645 -18.61 -4.69 20.17
N PRO A 646 -17.31 -4.36 20.21
CA PRO A 646 -16.35 -5.09 21.05
C PRO A 646 -16.64 -4.79 22.52
N GLN A 647 -16.48 -5.79 23.40
CA GLN A 647 -16.20 -5.51 24.80
C GLN A 647 -14.73 -5.10 24.92
N GLU A 648 -14.48 -4.05 25.69
CA GLU A 648 -13.11 -3.62 26.02
C GLU A 648 -12.45 -4.69 26.90
N ALA A 649 -11.21 -5.05 26.55
CA ALA A 649 -10.47 -6.09 27.25
C ALA A 649 -9.47 -5.44 28.22
N GLU A 650 -9.78 -5.49 29.52
CA GLU A 650 -8.76 -5.26 30.55
C GLU A 650 -7.69 -6.36 30.47
N GLY A 651 -6.43 -5.96 30.54
CA GLY A 651 -5.29 -6.89 30.48
C GLY A 651 -5.12 -7.67 31.80
N LEU A 652 -4.51 -8.85 31.71
CA LEU A 652 -4.05 -9.63 32.86
C LEU A 652 -2.64 -10.16 32.58
N ASP A 653 -1.79 -10.04 33.60
CA ASP A 653 -0.36 -10.37 33.56
C ASP A 653 -0.06 -11.88 33.55
N ASP A 654 1.22 -12.20 33.34
CA ASP A 654 1.80 -13.53 33.35
C ASP A 654 1.53 -14.35 34.63
N SER A 655 1.50 -15.68 34.46
CA SER A 655 1.85 -16.63 35.51
C SER A 655 2.71 -17.77 34.94
N ASP A 656 4.01 -17.73 35.23
CA ASP A 656 4.99 -18.77 34.86
C ASP A 656 4.70 -20.15 35.50
N GLY A 657 5.23 -21.22 34.89
CA GLY A 657 4.95 -22.61 35.23
C GLY A 657 6.18 -23.53 35.27
N GLY A 658 7.01 -23.39 36.32
CA GLY A 658 8.18 -24.25 36.59
C GLY A 658 7.96 -25.25 37.77
N PRO A 659 8.37 -26.54 37.68
CA PRO A 659 7.88 -27.60 38.59
C PRO A 659 8.89 -28.17 39.60
N LYS A 660 8.39 -28.88 40.63
CA LYS A 660 9.03 -30.11 41.19
C LYS A 660 8.11 -31.00 42.04
N LEU A 661 8.66 -32.15 42.46
CA LEU A 661 7.98 -33.42 42.78
C LEU A 661 7.74 -33.71 44.29
N ASN A 662 6.89 -34.73 44.52
CA ASN A 662 6.92 -35.74 45.61
C ASN A 662 6.29 -35.41 46.98
N GLY A 663 5.70 -36.47 47.58
CA GLY A 663 5.31 -36.57 48.99
C GLY A 663 3.95 -37.22 49.17
N LEU A 664 3.90 -38.40 49.81
CA LEU A 664 2.64 -39.11 50.12
C LEU A 664 2.51 -39.33 51.64
N ASP A 665 1.24 -39.37 52.09
CA ASP A 665 0.71 -39.93 53.33
C ASP A 665 0.88 -39.24 54.71
N SER A 666 -0.26 -39.29 55.42
CA SER A 666 -0.45 -39.34 56.89
C SER A 666 -0.52 -38.01 57.69
N PRO A 667 -1.29 -37.97 58.81
CA PRO A 667 -2.03 -36.76 59.24
C PRO A 667 -1.84 -36.43 60.76
N PRO A 668 -2.81 -35.79 61.47
CA PRO A 668 -3.28 -34.42 61.32
C PRO A 668 -3.04 -33.54 62.58
N GLY A 669 -3.00 -32.22 62.44
CA GLY A 669 -2.91 -31.27 63.57
C GLY A 669 -3.64 -29.95 63.31
N ARG A 670 -4.24 -29.35 64.36
CA ARG A 670 -4.98 -28.07 64.29
C ARG A 670 -4.20 -26.92 64.95
N SER A 671 -4.58 -25.69 64.60
CA SER A 671 -4.58 -24.46 65.44
C SER A 671 -3.50 -23.39 65.20
N LEU A 672 -3.91 -22.26 64.60
CA LEU A 672 -3.86 -20.87 65.13
C LEU A 672 -2.63 -20.50 66.03
N SER A 673 -1.87 -19.40 65.84
CA SER A 673 -2.28 -18.02 65.46
C SER A 673 -1.11 -17.00 65.57
N LEU A 674 -1.34 -15.75 65.10
CA LEU A 674 -0.67 -14.47 65.49
C LEU A 674 0.85 -14.29 65.20
N ALA A 675 1.48 -13.10 65.33
CA ALA A 675 1.22 -11.76 64.73
C ALA A 675 2.34 -10.75 65.12
N PHE A 676 2.29 -9.51 64.60
CA PHE A 676 3.06 -8.28 64.96
C PHE A 676 4.57 -8.18 64.53
N ARG A 677 5.26 -7.02 64.51
CA ARG A 677 4.97 -5.59 64.12
C ARG A 677 6.19 -4.66 64.41
N LYS A 678 6.52 -3.67 63.54
CA LYS A 678 7.37 -2.45 63.81
C LYS A 678 8.87 -2.71 64.17
N SER A 679 9.82 -1.76 64.32
CA SER A 679 10.21 -0.42 63.76
C SER A 679 11.57 0.01 64.41
N LYS A 680 12.27 1.18 64.29
CA LYS A 680 12.06 2.56 63.74
C LYS A 680 13.43 3.32 63.67
N THR A 681 13.74 4.13 62.63
CA THR A 681 14.67 5.34 62.63
C THR A 681 16.18 5.18 63.00
N ASP A 682 17.14 6.12 62.80
CA ASP A 682 17.23 7.46 62.14
C ASP A 682 18.71 7.86 61.76
N HIS A 683 18.87 8.64 60.67
CA HIS A 683 19.82 9.77 60.36
C HIS A 683 21.38 9.82 60.58
N VAL A 684 22.05 10.44 59.56
CA VAL A 684 23.34 11.23 59.55
C VAL A 684 24.67 10.49 59.78
N GLY A 685 25.79 10.78 59.07
CA GLY A 685 26.04 11.61 57.87
C GLY A 685 27.53 12.01 57.65
N ALA A 686 27.83 12.55 56.44
CA ALA A 686 29.04 13.31 56.00
C ALA A 686 30.39 12.63 55.64
N ASP A 687 30.95 13.16 54.54
CA ASP A 687 32.36 13.38 54.13
C ASP A 687 33.34 12.31 53.55
N MET A 688 34.13 12.83 52.59
CA MET A 688 35.21 12.27 51.75
C MET A 688 36.61 12.54 52.41
N PRO A 689 37.83 12.13 51.90
CA PRO A 689 38.22 12.05 50.47
C PRO A 689 39.35 11.09 49.99
N MET A 690 39.48 11.01 48.65
CA MET A 690 40.70 10.95 47.77
C MET A 690 41.96 10.09 48.06
N LYS A 691 42.49 9.53 46.93
CA LYS A 691 43.86 9.02 46.65
C LYS A 691 44.30 7.71 47.35
N GLY A 692 45.09 6.82 46.73
CA GLY A 692 45.54 6.75 45.33
C GLY A 692 46.89 6.00 45.15
N PHE A 693 47.32 5.85 43.88
CA PHE A 693 48.67 5.46 43.40
C PHE A 693 49.17 4.00 43.54
N VAL A 694 50.05 3.63 42.58
CA VAL A 694 51.25 2.74 42.70
C VAL A 694 51.01 1.23 42.92
N ASP A 695 51.72 0.26 42.32
CA ASP A 695 52.59 0.09 41.12
C ASP A 695 52.83 -1.46 40.99
N ASP A 696 53.60 -2.04 40.07
CA ASP A 696 53.67 -2.00 38.59
C ASP A 696 54.67 -3.13 38.16
N HIS A 697 54.97 -3.29 36.85
CA HIS A 697 56.06 -4.11 36.27
C HIS A 697 55.92 -5.66 36.37
N SER A 698 56.44 -6.50 35.45
CA SER A 698 56.96 -6.30 34.07
C SER A 698 57.29 -7.65 33.36
N VAL A 699 57.72 -7.57 32.09
CA VAL A 699 58.73 -8.44 31.41
C VAL A 699 58.34 -9.81 30.77
N LEU A 700 58.45 -9.85 29.42
CA LEU A 700 59.14 -10.79 28.48
C LEU A 700 59.06 -12.35 28.69
N ASP A 701 59.11 -13.25 27.68
CA ASP A 701 59.17 -13.12 26.20
C ASP A 701 58.83 -14.43 25.42
N LEU A 702 58.84 -14.34 24.07
CA LEU A 702 59.16 -15.37 23.05
C LEU A 702 58.32 -16.68 22.85
N HIS A 703 57.75 -16.77 21.64
CA HIS A 703 57.83 -17.91 20.67
C HIS A 703 57.00 -19.23 20.82
N ALA A 704 55.97 -19.31 19.95
CA ALA A 704 55.86 -20.24 18.81
C ALA A 704 54.99 -21.53 18.84
N LYS A 705 54.09 -21.60 17.82
CA LYS A 705 53.49 -22.77 17.13
C LYS A 705 52.40 -23.66 17.78
N MET A 706 51.17 -23.36 17.33
CA MET A 706 50.19 -24.27 16.68
C MET A 706 49.35 -25.30 17.48
N ALA A 707 48.06 -25.31 17.07
CA ALA A 707 47.04 -26.37 17.16
C ALA A 707 46.27 -26.56 18.48
N SER A 708 44.93 -26.43 18.37
CA SER A 708 43.88 -26.73 19.39
C SER A 708 43.99 -25.94 20.72
N ASP A 709 42.91 -25.54 21.39
CA ASP A 709 41.56 -26.11 21.40
C ASP A 709 40.48 -25.12 21.93
N LEU A 710 39.24 -25.60 22.00
CA LEU A 710 38.16 -25.20 22.94
C LEU A 710 37.52 -23.79 22.88
N LEU A 711 36.19 -23.82 22.73
CA LEU A 711 35.25 -22.76 23.10
C LEU A 711 35.23 -22.49 24.62
N PRO A 712 35.15 -21.22 25.05
CA PRO A 712 34.41 -20.85 26.24
C PRO A 712 32.95 -20.56 25.84
N GLN A 713 32.01 -21.41 26.27
CA GLN A 713 30.61 -20.99 26.38
C GLN A 713 30.53 -19.85 27.41
N ASN A 714 29.76 -18.81 27.12
CA ASN A 714 29.30 -17.89 28.17
C ASN A 714 27.83 -17.56 27.95
N GLY A 715 27.07 -17.52 29.05
CA GLY A 715 25.62 -17.72 29.02
C GLY A 715 24.84 -16.55 28.42
N THR A 716 23.78 -16.88 27.68
CA THR A 716 22.78 -15.92 27.19
C THR A 716 22.21 -15.10 28.35
N LYS A 717 22.36 -13.77 28.27
CA LYS A 717 21.44 -12.82 28.90
C LYS A 717 20.73 -12.05 27.80
N THR A 718 19.42 -11.99 27.91
CA THR A 718 18.52 -11.25 27.02
C THR A 718 18.87 -9.77 27.04
N SER A 719 19.09 -9.19 25.86
CA SER A 719 19.25 -7.74 25.66
C SER A 719 18.04 -7.17 24.89
N ASP A 720 16.85 -7.60 25.30
CA ASP A 720 15.56 -7.13 24.79
C ASP A 720 14.99 -6.08 25.75
N LEU A 721 15.21 -4.78 25.44
CA LEU A 721 14.25 -3.68 25.66
C LEU A 721 14.81 -2.32 25.16
N ASP A 722 16.11 -2.08 25.33
CA ASP A 722 16.73 -0.75 25.29
C ASP A 722 16.79 -0.03 23.91
N TRP A 723 16.33 -0.65 22.81
CA TRP A 723 16.45 -0.03 21.47
C TRP A 723 15.50 1.17 21.25
N TRP A 724 14.48 1.34 22.10
CA TRP A 724 13.45 2.36 21.90
C TRP A 724 13.68 3.69 22.64
N GLU A 725 14.43 3.72 23.76
CA GLU A 725 14.47 4.90 24.64
C GLU A 725 15.52 5.96 24.27
N THR A 726 16.46 5.69 23.36
CA THR A 726 17.54 6.63 23.00
C THR A 726 17.10 7.75 22.03
N GLN A 727 15.80 8.02 21.88
CA GLN A 727 15.28 8.94 20.84
C GLN A 727 15.37 10.43 21.19
N GLU A 728 15.61 10.81 22.45
CA GLU A 728 15.68 12.22 22.89
C GLU A 728 17.08 12.63 23.41
N ARG A 729 18.01 13.01 22.51
CA ARG A 729 19.14 13.91 22.82
C ARG A 729 19.94 14.38 21.60
N GLY A 730 20.07 15.70 21.45
CA GLY A 730 21.23 16.35 20.80
C GLY A 730 20.98 17.03 19.45
N ASP A 731 21.19 18.34 19.39
CA ASP A 731 21.15 19.19 18.18
C ASP A 731 22.38 19.01 17.27
N GLN A 732 22.74 17.77 16.93
CA GLN A 732 23.84 17.46 16.01
C GLN A 732 23.37 16.49 14.94
N VAL A 733 23.91 16.64 13.72
CA VAL A 733 23.68 15.71 12.59
C VAL A 733 24.51 14.45 12.79
N GLY A 734 24.19 13.70 13.85
CA GLY A 734 24.75 12.39 14.16
C GLY A 734 24.02 11.28 13.41
N PHE A 735 24.77 10.26 13.00
CA PHE A 735 24.22 9.05 12.42
C PHE A 735 23.77 8.11 13.54
N GLN A 736 22.64 7.42 13.35
CA GLN A 736 22.12 6.45 14.34
C GLN A 736 22.89 5.12 14.31
N ASP A 737 23.78 4.95 13.33
CA ASP A 737 24.64 3.79 13.14
C ASP A 737 26.06 4.27 12.78
N GLU A 738 27.08 3.63 13.35
CA GLU A 738 28.50 3.89 13.05
C GLU A 738 28.85 3.62 11.57
N THR A 739 28.10 2.76 10.87
CA THR A 739 28.29 2.54 9.43
C THR A 739 27.98 3.78 8.59
N GLY A 740 27.08 4.65 9.05
CA GLY A 740 26.54 5.77 8.28
C GLY A 740 25.53 5.40 7.18
N GLN A 741 25.14 4.12 7.04
CA GLN A 741 24.19 3.65 6.01
C GLN A 741 22.71 3.85 6.39
N VAL A 742 22.40 4.23 7.64
CA VAL A 742 21.04 4.48 8.14
C VAL A 742 20.87 5.95 8.52
N GLY A 743 19.80 6.57 8.00
CA GLY A 743 19.47 7.96 8.27
C GLY A 743 18.69 8.20 9.56
N PRO A 744 18.58 9.46 10.01
CA PRO A 744 17.68 9.82 11.10
C PRO A 744 16.22 9.72 10.64
N ARG A 745 15.38 9.05 11.43
CA ARG A 745 13.92 9.11 11.28
C ARG A 745 13.44 10.53 11.63
N THR A 746 12.75 11.19 10.69
CA THR A 746 12.43 12.63 10.77
C THR A 746 10.99 12.93 10.35
N SER A 747 10.40 14.00 10.91
CA SER A 747 9.10 14.53 10.52
C SER A 747 9.23 15.25 9.18
N CYS A 748 8.53 14.76 8.16
CA CYS A 748 8.67 15.26 6.78
C CYS A 748 7.31 15.60 6.17
N ARG A 749 7.32 16.40 5.10
CA ARG A 749 6.20 16.47 4.16
C ARG A 749 6.43 15.43 3.08
N CYS A 750 5.50 14.49 2.94
CA CYS A 750 5.67 13.30 2.10
C CYS A 750 4.56 13.23 1.06
N GLN A 751 4.88 13.29 -0.24
CA GLN A 751 3.91 13.08 -1.32
C GLN A 751 4.28 11.88 -2.18
N VAL A 752 3.39 10.89 -2.23
CA VAL A 752 3.51 9.74 -3.13
C VAL A 752 3.30 10.20 -4.58
N ILE A 753 4.14 9.71 -5.48
CA ILE A 753 4.12 10.00 -6.93
C ILE A 753 4.34 8.68 -7.67
N ARG A 754 3.77 8.53 -8.86
CA ARG A 754 3.85 7.27 -9.62
C ARG A 754 3.76 7.48 -11.13
N SER A 755 4.20 6.45 -11.85
CA SER A 755 3.95 6.26 -13.27
C SER A 755 2.97 5.09 -13.40
N VAL A 756 1.73 5.33 -13.85
CA VAL A 756 0.74 4.26 -14.08
C VAL A 756 -0.20 4.59 -15.23
N SER A 757 -0.86 3.57 -15.77
CA SER A 757 -1.86 3.73 -16.83
C SER A 757 -2.89 2.59 -16.85
N GLN A 758 -3.77 2.64 -17.84
CA GLN A 758 -4.85 1.68 -18.09
C GLN A 758 -4.39 0.21 -18.08
N TRP A 759 -3.18 -0.09 -18.55
CA TRP A 759 -2.66 -1.47 -18.58
C TRP A 759 -2.09 -1.94 -17.24
N SER A 760 -1.51 -1.04 -16.44
CA SER A 760 -0.72 -1.41 -15.25
C SER A 760 -1.47 -1.29 -13.93
N ALA A 761 -2.44 -0.37 -13.84
CA ALA A 761 -3.29 -0.15 -12.66
C ALA A 761 -4.78 0.01 -13.01
N GLY A 762 -5.15 -0.01 -14.29
CA GLY A 762 -6.55 0.10 -14.74
C GLY A 762 -7.14 1.51 -14.66
N THR A 763 -6.30 2.55 -14.55
CA THR A 763 -6.69 3.93 -14.28
C THR A 763 -7.47 4.60 -15.41
N SER A 764 -8.21 5.66 -15.06
CA SER A 764 -9.02 6.51 -15.96
C SER A 764 -8.15 7.33 -16.92
N GLN A 765 -6.96 7.71 -16.48
CA GLN A 765 -5.96 8.43 -17.25
C GLN A 765 -4.56 7.81 -17.05
N VAL A 766 -3.61 8.24 -17.87
CA VAL A 766 -2.18 8.04 -17.60
C VAL A 766 -1.77 9.01 -16.49
N GLU A 767 -1.09 8.51 -15.47
CA GLU A 767 -0.46 9.32 -14.44
C GLU A 767 1.06 9.31 -14.68
N GLU A 768 1.64 10.49 -14.91
CA GLU A 768 3.09 10.72 -15.04
C GLU A 768 3.62 11.62 -13.90
N SER A 769 3.06 11.47 -12.70
CA SER A 769 3.28 12.42 -11.59
C SER A 769 4.74 12.48 -11.12
N ILE A 770 5.52 11.41 -11.35
CA ILE A 770 6.98 11.39 -11.18
C ILE A 770 7.69 12.37 -12.15
N HIS A 771 7.34 12.36 -13.43
CA HIS A 771 7.95 13.21 -14.45
C HIS A 771 7.63 14.69 -14.20
N CYS A 772 6.38 14.98 -13.83
CA CYS A 772 5.95 16.31 -13.39
C CYS A 772 6.70 16.80 -12.13
N ALA A 773 6.95 15.90 -11.15
CA ALA A 773 7.73 16.22 -9.96
C ALA A 773 9.20 16.54 -10.31
N TYR A 774 9.89 15.64 -11.05
CA TYR A 774 11.27 15.86 -11.51
C TYR A 774 11.44 17.23 -12.16
N ARG A 775 10.61 17.53 -13.18
CA ARG A 775 10.67 18.80 -13.92
C ARG A 775 10.44 20.01 -13.01
N SER A 776 9.38 19.98 -12.19
CA SER A 776 9.05 21.13 -11.33
C SER A 776 10.09 21.39 -10.25
N LEU A 777 10.74 20.35 -9.72
CA LEU A 777 11.81 20.46 -8.73
C LEU A 777 13.07 21.07 -9.36
N ILE A 778 13.51 20.55 -10.51
CA ILE A 778 14.66 21.09 -11.27
C ILE A 778 14.43 22.55 -11.67
N GLU A 779 13.22 22.89 -12.14
CA GLU A 779 12.85 24.26 -12.50
C GLU A 779 12.83 25.22 -11.29
N LYS A 780 12.67 24.71 -10.06
CA LYS A 780 12.62 25.49 -8.81
C LYS A 780 13.93 25.60 -8.05
N ALA A 781 14.83 24.63 -8.15
CA ALA A 781 16.11 24.59 -7.42
C ALA A 781 16.86 25.94 -7.44
N GLU A 782 17.61 26.29 -6.40
CA GLU A 782 18.29 27.60 -6.28
C GLU A 782 19.81 27.50 -6.43
N HIS A 783 20.43 26.43 -5.91
CA HIS A 783 21.87 26.30 -5.71
C HIS A 783 22.45 24.98 -6.21
N PHE A 784 21.77 23.85 -5.97
CA PHE A 784 22.38 22.54 -6.06
C PHE A 784 21.37 21.44 -6.42
N ILE A 785 21.78 20.56 -7.34
CA ILE A 785 21.08 19.33 -7.70
C ILE A 785 22.07 18.16 -7.65
N TYR A 786 21.76 17.15 -6.85
CA TYR A 786 22.43 15.85 -6.86
C TYR A 786 21.49 14.81 -7.46
N ILE A 787 21.97 14.01 -8.42
CA ILE A 787 21.21 12.91 -9.03
C ILE A 787 22.07 11.66 -8.99
N GLU A 788 21.51 10.57 -8.47
CA GLU A 788 22.00 9.22 -8.77
C GLU A 788 20.94 8.48 -9.57
N ASN A 789 21.31 7.91 -10.71
CA ASN A 789 20.36 7.17 -11.52
C ASN A 789 20.99 6.02 -12.32
N GLN A 790 20.31 4.89 -12.39
CA GLN A 790 20.72 3.77 -13.25
C GLN A 790 20.81 4.15 -14.74
N PHE A 791 19.98 5.09 -15.21
CA PHE A 791 19.99 5.54 -16.60
C PHE A 791 19.81 7.06 -16.68
N PHE A 792 20.50 7.70 -17.63
CA PHE A 792 20.32 9.13 -17.94
C PHE A 792 20.00 9.31 -19.43
N ILE A 793 18.73 9.11 -19.79
CA ILE A 793 18.21 9.11 -21.17
C ILE A 793 17.04 10.09 -21.27
N SER A 794 17.26 11.28 -21.82
CA SER A 794 16.28 12.36 -21.81
C SER A 794 16.44 13.29 -23.03
N GLY A 795 15.40 14.05 -23.36
CA GLY A 795 15.36 14.88 -24.57
C GLY A 795 15.14 16.37 -24.27
N LEU A 796 15.81 17.23 -25.03
CA LEU A 796 15.49 18.66 -25.12
C LEU A 796 14.15 18.88 -25.84
N SER A 797 13.65 20.12 -25.81
CA SER A 797 12.50 20.55 -26.62
C SER A 797 12.74 20.24 -28.10
N GLY A 798 11.71 19.76 -28.80
CA GLY A 798 11.82 19.32 -30.19
C GLY A 798 12.52 17.96 -30.40
N ASP A 799 12.80 17.17 -29.35
CA ASP A 799 13.16 15.75 -29.50
C ASP A 799 11.90 14.88 -29.62
N GLU A 800 11.67 14.33 -30.80
CA GLU A 800 10.50 13.47 -31.09
C GLU A 800 10.73 12.02 -30.65
N ILE A 801 11.99 11.59 -30.51
CA ILE A 801 12.37 10.20 -30.20
C ILE A 801 12.33 9.96 -28.69
N ILE A 802 12.96 10.86 -27.92
CA ILE A 802 12.92 10.82 -26.46
C ILE A 802 11.93 11.89 -25.99
N ARG A 803 10.83 11.48 -25.35
CA ARG A 803 9.69 12.37 -25.06
C ARG A 803 9.75 13.00 -23.67
N ASN A 804 10.44 12.38 -22.71
CA ASN A 804 10.63 12.98 -21.38
C ASN A 804 11.54 14.22 -21.44
N ARG A 805 11.30 15.18 -20.53
CA ARG A 805 11.86 16.55 -20.57
C ARG A 805 12.68 16.92 -19.33
N VAL A 806 13.27 15.92 -18.66
CA VAL A 806 14.21 16.15 -17.56
C VAL A 806 15.45 16.93 -18.04
N LEU A 807 15.99 16.59 -19.21
CA LEU A 807 17.12 17.30 -19.83
C LEU A 807 16.78 18.77 -20.15
N GLU A 808 15.59 19.02 -20.68
CA GLU A 808 15.09 20.36 -20.99
C GLU A 808 14.97 21.23 -19.73
N SER A 809 14.43 20.68 -18.64
CA SER A 809 14.36 21.37 -17.35
C SER A 809 15.76 21.65 -16.78
N LEU A 810 16.71 20.71 -16.87
CA LEU A 810 18.11 20.93 -16.46
C LEU A 810 18.81 22.02 -17.30
N TYR A 811 18.68 21.94 -18.63
CA TYR A 811 19.25 22.92 -19.55
C TYR A 811 18.73 24.34 -19.26
N ARG A 812 17.40 24.52 -19.19
CA ARG A 812 16.77 25.80 -18.82
C ARG A 812 17.24 26.29 -17.46
N ARG A 813 17.39 25.38 -16.48
CA ARG A 813 17.81 25.74 -15.13
C ARG A 813 19.26 26.22 -15.08
N ILE A 814 20.17 25.56 -15.79
CA ILE A 814 21.57 25.96 -15.91
C ILE A 814 21.67 27.30 -16.65
N MET A 815 20.94 27.48 -17.76
CA MET A 815 20.89 28.75 -18.48
C MET A 815 20.36 29.90 -17.59
N ARG A 816 19.39 29.66 -16.71
CA ARG A 816 18.95 30.65 -15.69
C ARG A 816 20.09 31.01 -14.74
N ALA A 817 20.84 30.04 -14.21
CA ALA A 817 21.97 30.33 -13.32
C ALA A 817 23.06 31.16 -14.01
N TYR A 818 23.41 30.80 -15.24
CA TYR A 818 24.41 31.48 -16.04
C TYR A 818 24.02 32.93 -16.33
N ASN A 819 22.79 33.16 -16.81
CA ASN A 819 22.28 34.51 -17.08
C ASN A 819 22.19 35.37 -15.81
N ASP A 820 21.77 34.77 -14.68
CA ASP A 820 21.74 35.43 -13.37
C ASP A 820 23.15 35.64 -12.75
N ASN A 821 24.21 35.11 -13.36
CA ASN A 821 25.58 35.03 -12.80
C ASN A 821 25.63 34.37 -11.40
N LYS A 822 24.76 33.38 -11.15
CA LYS A 822 24.68 32.62 -9.89
C LYS A 822 25.52 31.35 -9.96
N CYS A 823 26.23 31.04 -8.87
CA CYS A 823 26.78 29.69 -8.68
C CYS A 823 25.61 28.69 -8.58
N PHE A 824 25.66 27.65 -9.40
CA PHE A 824 24.68 26.57 -9.44
C PHE A 824 25.36 25.31 -9.94
N ARG A 825 25.12 24.14 -9.33
CA ARG A 825 25.75 22.89 -9.76
C ARG A 825 24.74 21.74 -9.87
N VAL A 826 24.94 20.92 -10.90
CA VAL A 826 24.26 19.65 -11.14
C VAL A 826 25.32 18.54 -11.16
N ILE A 827 25.25 17.61 -10.22
CA ILE A 827 26.14 16.45 -10.13
C ILE A 827 25.32 15.20 -10.44
N VAL A 828 25.77 14.42 -11.41
CA VAL A 828 25.06 13.24 -11.91
C VAL A 828 25.96 12.01 -11.78
N VAL A 829 25.55 11.02 -10.98
CA VAL A 829 26.27 9.76 -10.75
C VAL A 829 25.47 8.60 -11.35
N ILE A 830 26.08 7.82 -12.23
CA ILE A 830 25.42 6.75 -13.00
C ILE A 830 26.35 5.53 -13.18
N PRO A 831 25.83 4.34 -13.57
CA PRO A 831 26.67 3.21 -13.93
C PRO A 831 27.65 3.54 -15.07
N LEU A 832 28.87 3.02 -14.98
CA LEU A 832 29.88 3.18 -16.03
C LEU A 832 29.46 2.41 -17.29
N ILE A 833 28.93 1.19 -17.13
CA ILE A 833 28.38 0.35 -18.21
C ILE A 833 27.02 -0.23 -17.76
N PRO A 834 25.99 -0.28 -18.62
CA PRO A 834 24.71 -0.94 -18.32
C PRO A 834 24.89 -2.43 -17.92
N GLY A 835 24.28 -2.84 -16.81
CA GLY A 835 24.48 -4.15 -16.18
C GLY A 835 23.73 -5.31 -16.84
N PHE A 836 23.96 -5.53 -18.14
CA PHE A 836 23.48 -6.68 -18.91
C PHE A 836 24.65 -7.56 -19.36
N GLN A 837 24.39 -8.81 -19.75
CA GLN A 837 25.43 -9.77 -20.13
C GLN A 837 26.12 -9.42 -21.46
N GLY A 838 27.43 -9.68 -21.55
CA GLY A 838 28.23 -9.63 -22.78
C GLY A 838 29.13 -8.40 -22.91
N GLY A 839 30.30 -8.60 -23.52
CA GLY A 839 31.25 -7.54 -23.86
C GLY A 839 30.77 -6.69 -25.02
N LEU A 840 31.11 -5.40 -25.02
CA LEU A 840 30.55 -4.41 -25.97
C LEU A 840 30.75 -4.78 -27.45
N ASP A 841 31.77 -5.57 -27.76
CA ASP A 841 32.07 -6.07 -29.10
C ASP A 841 31.43 -7.43 -29.44
N ASP A 842 31.01 -8.21 -28.43
CA ASP A 842 30.26 -9.46 -28.62
C ASP A 842 28.93 -9.15 -29.31
N SER A 843 28.39 -10.08 -30.11
CA SER A 843 27.13 -9.84 -30.81
C SER A 843 26.00 -9.52 -29.81
N GLY A 844 25.76 -10.43 -28.86
CA GLY A 844 24.66 -10.39 -27.89
C GLY A 844 24.63 -9.17 -26.95
N ALA A 845 25.69 -8.37 -26.89
CA ALA A 845 25.72 -7.11 -26.13
C ALA A 845 24.99 -5.94 -26.82
N ALA A 846 24.20 -6.19 -27.86
CA ALA A 846 23.38 -5.20 -28.57
C ALA A 846 22.56 -4.29 -27.63
N SER A 847 22.01 -4.83 -26.54
CA SER A 847 21.30 -4.08 -25.49
C SER A 847 22.20 -3.08 -24.75
N VAL A 848 23.45 -3.46 -24.45
CA VAL A 848 24.44 -2.60 -23.79
C VAL A 848 24.83 -1.46 -24.73
N ARG A 849 25.16 -1.78 -25.99
CA ARG A 849 25.46 -0.79 -27.05
C ARG A 849 24.31 0.22 -27.20
N ALA A 850 23.07 -0.26 -27.34
CA ALA A 850 21.90 0.57 -27.51
C ALA A 850 21.65 1.54 -26.34
N ILE A 851 21.78 1.09 -25.09
CA ILE A 851 21.60 1.96 -23.91
C ILE A 851 22.72 3.00 -23.85
N MET A 852 23.98 2.61 -24.10
CA MET A 852 25.10 3.55 -24.14
C MET A 852 24.96 4.59 -25.27
N HIS A 853 24.41 4.22 -26.43
CA HIS A 853 24.07 5.19 -27.49
C HIS A 853 23.12 6.29 -26.96
N TRP A 854 21.99 5.91 -26.37
CA TRP A 854 20.98 6.87 -25.91
C TRP A 854 21.47 7.71 -24.71
N GLN A 855 22.26 7.11 -23.82
CA GLN A 855 22.87 7.82 -22.69
C GLN A 855 23.92 8.84 -23.18
N TYR A 856 24.85 8.45 -24.06
CA TYR A 856 25.82 9.39 -24.62
C TYR A 856 25.18 10.47 -25.51
N ARG A 857 24.13 10.15 -26.27
CA ARG A 857 23.32 11.15 -27.02
C ARG A 857 22.64 12.17 -26.10
N THR A 858 22.28 11.76 -24.88
CA THR A 858 21.71 12.66 -23.86
C THR A 858 22.81 13.55 -23.26
N ILE A 859 23.99 12.98 -22.99
CA ILE A 859 25.09 13.64 -22.27
C ILE A 859 25.96 14.52 -23.19
N CYS A 860 26.64 13.95 -24.19
CA CYS A 860 27.70 14.63 -24.96
C CYS A 860 27.65 14.49 -26.49
N ARG A 861 26.90 13.55 -27.07
CA ARG A 861 27.01 13.21 -28.51
C ARG A 861 25.96 13.91 -29.37
N GLY A 862 26.39 14.97 -30.03
CA GLY A 862 25.67 15.68 -31.10
C GLY A 862 24.68 16.74 -30.61
N HIS A 863 24.02 17.37 -31.57
CA HIS A 863 23.20 18.60 -31.41
C HIS A 863 21.99 18.50 -30.45
N ARG A 864 21.71 17.33 -29.88
CA ARG A 864 20.61 17.11 -28.91
C ARG A 864 21.09 16.79 -27.50
N SER A 865 22.42 16.73 -27.30
CA SER A 865 23.04 16.47 -26.02
C SER A 865 23.17 17.74 -25.17
N ILE A 866 23.08 17.61 -23.85
CA ILE A 866 23.11 18.77 -22.94
C ILE A 866 24.47 19.46 -22.91
N LEU A 867 25.59 18.71 -22.94
CA LEU A 867 26.92 19.31 -22.90
C LEU A 867 27.23 20.10 -24.18
N HIS A 868 26.79 19.66 -25.35
CA HIS A 868 26.96 20.41 -26.60
C HIS A 868 26.16 21.73 -26.57
N ASN A 869 24.86 21.65 -26.29
CA ASN A 869 23.97 22.84 -26.25
C ASN A 869 24.38 23.85 -25.16
N LEU A 870 24.99 23.41 -24.06
CA LEU A 870 25.60 24.32 -23.08
C LEU A 870 26.94 24.87 -23.56
N PHE A 871 27.84 24.03 -24.11
CA PHE A 871 29.18 24.46 -24.52
C PHE A 871 29.16 25.48 -25.65
N ASP A 872 28.19 25.41 -26.56
CA ASP A 872 27.99 26.39 -27.63
C ASP A 872 27.71 27.82 -27.11
N VAL A 873 27.30 27.97 -25.84
CA VAL A 873 26.95 29.26 -25.21
C VAL A 873 27.86 29.60 -24.02
N LEU A 874 28.20 28.63 -23.18
CA LEU A 874 29.02 28.77 -21.97
C LEU A 874 30.51 28.51 -22.21
N GLY A 875 30.86 27.82 -23.29
CA GLY A 875 32.21 27.30 -23.53
C GLY A 875 32.69 26.41 -22.37
N PRO A 876 33.99 26.51 -21.99
CA PRO A 876 34.57 25.72 -20.90
C PRO A 876 33.84 25.81 -19.55
N LYS A 877 33.10 26.90 -19.28
CA LYS A 877 32.33 27.07 -18.03
C LYS A 877 31.22 26.04 -17.86
N THR A 878 30.84 25.30 -18.92
CA THR A 878 29.85 24.21 -18.87
C THR A 878 30.13 23.23 -17.72
N HIS A 879 31.40 22.90 -17.47
CA HIS A 879 31.81 21.95 -16.44
C HIS A 879 31.78 22.50 -15.00
N ASP A 880 31.63 23.83 -14.80
CA ASP A 880 31.34 24.39 -13.49
C ASP A 880 29.88 24.14 -13.07
N TYR A 881 28.96 24.01 -14.05
CA TYR A 881 27.51 23.87 -13.85
C TYR A 881 26.99 22.43 -13.88
N ILE A 882 27.54 21.56 -14.74
CA ILE A 882 27.11 20.16 -14.82
C ILE A 882 28.28 19.20 -15.04
N SER A 883 28.28 18.10 -14.29
CA SER A 883 29.33 17.08 -14.33
C SER A 883 28.80 15.67 -14.06
N PHE A 884 29.48 14.68 -14.67
CA PHE A 884 29.05 13.29 -14.74
C PHE A 884 30.11 12.34 -14.17
N TYR A 885 29.67 11.39 -13.35
CA TYR A 885 30.51 10.47 -12.60
C TYR A 885 29.95 9.05 -12.62
N GLY A 886 30.77 8.10 -12.22
CA GLY A 886 30.32 6.76 -11.82
C GLY A 886 31.11 6.28 -10.60
N LEU A 887 30.87 5.04 -10.20
CA LEU A 887 31.50 4.44 -9.02
C LEU A 887 32.26 3.15 -9.40
N ARG A 888 33.41 2.89 -8.75
CA ARG A 888 34.27 1.72 -9.00
C ARG A 888 35.03 1.30 -7.74
N ALA A 889 35.00 0.00 -7.46
CA ALA A 889 35.69 -0.63 -6.32
C ALA A 889 36.81 -1.58 -6.78
N HIS A 890 37.65 -2.01 -5.82
CA HIS A 890 38.72 -2.99 -6.02
C HIS A 890 38.94 -3.86 -4.78
N GLY A 891 39.74 -4.92 -4.93
CA GLY A 891 40.17 -5.80 -3.84
C GLY A 891 40.83 -7.07 -4.38
N GLN A 892 41.26 -7.96 -3.48
CA GLN A 892 41.62 -9.33 -3.87
C GLN A 892 40.37 -10.21 -3.93
N LEU A 893 40.31 -11.18 -4.84
CA LEU A 893 39.18 -12.12 -4.93
C LEU A 893 39.12 -13.12 -3.76
N PHE A 894 40.28 -13.46 -3.21
CA PHE A 894 40.52 -14.26 -2.01
C PHE A 894 41.90 -13.89 -1.44
N GLU A 895 42.22 -14.32 -0.22
CA GLU A 895 43.53 -14.07 0.41
C GLU A 895 44.70 -14.59 -0.46
N GLY A 896 45.58 -13.70 -0.88
CA GLY A 896 46.69 -14.03 -1.80
C GLY A 896 46.24 -14.33 -3.24
N GLY A 897 44.98 -14.06 -3.57
CA GLY A 897 44.42 -14.17 -4.91
C GLY A 897 44.71 -12.95 -5.80
N PRO A 898 44.24 -12.98 -7.07
CA PRO A 898 44.43 -11.86 -7.99
C PRO A 898 43.71 -10.60 -7.49
N VAL A 899 44.33 -9.45 -7.72
CA VAL A 899 43.72 -8.13 -7.52
C VAL A 899 42.77 -7.84 -8.67
N ALA A 900 41.54 -7.43 -8.34
CA ALA A 900 40.46 -7.19 -9.28
C ALA A 900 39.77 -5.84 -9.03
N THR A 901 39.09 -5.32 -10.07
CA THR A 901 38.16 -4.19 -10.01
C THR A 901 36.83 -4.57 -10.65
N SER A 902 35.76 -3.97 -10.17
CA SER A 902 34.44 -3.97 -10.80
C SER A 902 33.81 -2.58 -10.66
N GLN A 903 32.93 -2.19 -11.57
CA GLN A 903 32.11 -1.00 -11.34
C GLN A 903 31.21 -1.25 -10.13
N VAL A 904 31.00 -0.22 -9.30
CA VAL A 904 29.90 -0.24 -8.35
C VAL A 904 28.67 0.21 -9.13
N TYR A 905 27.70 -0.68 -9.27
CA TYR A 905 26.55 -0.45 -10.13
C TYR A 905 25.54 0.44 -9.41
N VAL A 906 25.52 1.70 -9.79
CA VAL A 906 24.59 2.73 -9.30
C VAL A 906 23.18 2.37 -9.77
N HIS A 907 22.46 1.61 -8.96
CA HIS A 907 21.06 1.27 -9.18
C HIS A 907 20.11 2.26 -8.51
N SER A 908 20.59 3.16 -7.64
CA SER A 908 19.85 4.30 -7.10
C SER A 908 18.93 4.97 -8.13
N LYS A 909 17.78 5.47 -7.67
CA LYS A 909 16.93 6.41 -8.44
C LYS A 909 16.53 7.58 -7.55
N ILE A 910 17.46 8.50 -7.32
CA ILE A 910 17.26 9.64 -6.41
C ILE A 910 17.57 10.98 -7.06
N MET A 911 16.98 12.03 -6.48
CA MET A 911 17.35 13.42 -6.75
C MET A 911 17.22 14.26 -5.48
N ILE A 912 18.30 14.94 -5.08
CA ILE A 912 18.34 15.84 -3.93
C ILE A 912 18.50 17.28 -4.43
N ILE A 913 17.70 18.19 -3.88
CA ILE A 913 17.60 19.59 -4.29
C ILE A 913 17.95 20.48 -3.08
N ASP A 914 18.97 21.32 -3.25
CA ASP A 914 19.40 22.36 -2.30
C ASP A 914 19.63 21.89 -0.84
N ASP A 915 19.89 20.59 -0.64
CA ASP A 915 19.89 19.89 0.65
C ASP A 915 18.57 20.09 1.48
N CYS A 916 17.43 20.35 0.82
CA CYS A 916 16.13 20.65 1.46
C CYS A 916 14.92 19.84 0.93
N ALA A 917 15.06 19.17 -0.22
CA ALA A 917 14.05 18.24 -0.73
C ALA A 917 14.70 17.05 -1.45
N THR A 918 14.10 15.87 -1.30
CA THR A 918 14.62 14.61 -1.81
C THR A 918 13.52 13.79 -2.49
N LEU A 919 13.78 13.32 -3.71
CA LEU A 919 12.96 12.34 -4.43
C LEU A 919 13.65 10.97 -4.37
N ILE A 920 12.94 9.93 -3.94
CA ILE A 920 13.39 8.51 -3.91
C ILE A 920 12.32 7.64 -4.57
N GLY A 921 12.69 6.61 -5.35
CA GLY A 921 11.72 5.67 -5.90
C GLY A 921 12.33 4.58 -6.78
N SER A 922 11.52 4.00 -7.65
CA SER A 922 11.93 2.99 -8.65
C SER A 922 12.22 3.57 -10.04
N ALA A 923 11.74 4.79 -10.32
CA ALA A 923 11.73 5.40 -11.64
C ALA A 923 13.10 5.94 -12.11
N ASN A 924 13.58 5.39 -13.21
CA ASN A 924 14.81 5.85 -13.85
C ASN A 924 14.59 7.14 -14.68
N ILE A 925 15.65 7.87 -15.02
CA ILE A 925 15.56 8.99 -15.96
C ILE A 925 15.58 8.42 -17.39
N ASN A 926 14.44 7.88 -17.82
CA ASN A 926 14.16 7.46 -19.19
C ASN A 926 12.65 7.47 -19.49
N ASP A 927 12.29 7.41 -20.77
CA ASP A 927 10.87 7.38 -21.18
C ASP A 927 10.09 6.15 -20.65
N ARG A 928 10.79 5.02 -20.40
CA ARG A 928 10.17 3.77 -19.92
C ARG A 928 9.59 3.95 -18.52
N SER A 929 10.33 4.64 -17.65
CA SER A 929 9.93 4.93 -16.28
C SER A 929 9.09 6.21 -16.15
N LEU A 930 9.28 7.22 -17.01
CA LEU A 930 8.72 8.57 -16.78
C LEU A 930 7.37 8.85 -17.47
N LEU A 931 7.01 8.18 -18.57
CA LEU A 931 5.82 8.57 -19.35
C LEU A 931 4.46 8.03 -18.85
N GLY A 932 4.42 7.27 -17.75
CA GLY A 932 3.20 6.65 -17.18
C GLY A 932 2.55 5.52 -18.01
N SER A 933 2.56 5.63 -19.34
CA SER A 933 1.99 4.68 -20.30
C SER A 933 2.87 3.46 -20.59
N ARG A 934 4.11 3.46 -20.08
CA ARG A 934 5.09 2.38 -20.24
C ARG A 934 5.17 1.55 -18.95
N ASP A 935 6.31 1.47 -18.27
CA ASP A 935 6.41 0.71 -17.02
C ASP A 935 5.60 1.34 -15.88
N SER A 936 5.16 0.54 -14.91
CA SER A 936 4.71 1.09 -13.64
C SER A 936 5.88 1.33 -12.70
N GLU A 937 5.88 2.52 -12.09
CA GLU A 937 6.91 2.99 -11.17
C GLU A 937 6.24 3.72 -10.01
N ILE A 938 6.92 3.81 -8.87
CA ILE A 938 6.48 4.58 -7.72
C ILE A 938 7.65 5.31 -7.07
N GLY A 939 7.38 6.46 -6.46
CA GLY A 939 8.34 7.23 -5.70
C GLY A 939 7.66 8.07 -4.61
N ILE A 940 8.49 8.67 -3.78
CA ILE A 940 8.13 9.61 -2.74
C ILE A 940 8.92 10.90 -2.97
N LEU A 941 8.24 12.04 -2.95
CA LEU A 941 8.87 13.33 -2.71
C LEU A 941 8.81 13.61 -1.21
N ILE A 942 9.97 13.87 -0.63
CA ILE A 942 10.20 14.20 0.77
C ILE A 942 10.68 15.66 0.80
N GLU A 943 9.91 16.53 1.42
CA GLU A 943 10.27 17.93 1.69
C GLU A 943 10.47 18.08 3.20
N ASP A 944 11.63 18.61 3.61
CA ASP A 944 12.00 18.70 5.00
C ASP A 944 11.12 19.67 5.82
N LYS A 945 10.90 19.33 7.10
CA LYS A 945 10.33 20.24 8.12
C LYS A 945 11.37 20.67 9.15
N GLU A 946 12.26 19.76 9.52
CA GLU A 946 13.33 19.96 10.49
C GLU A 946 14.56 20.50 9.75
N PHE A 947 15.04 21.69 10.13
CA PHE A 947 16.17 22.35 9.47
C PHE A 947 17.34 22.54 10.42
N VAL A 948 18.55 22.33 9.92
CA VAL A 948 19.82 22.46 10.63
C VAL A 948 20.70 23.53 9.97
N ASP A 949 21.64 24.09 10.74
CA ASP A 949 22.60 25.04 10.20
C ASP A 949 23.65 24.34 9.32
N SER A 950 23.82 24.89 8.12
CA SER A 950 24.77 24.46 7.10
C SER A 950 25.28 25.69 6.34
N SER A 951 25.96 25.48 5.21
CA SER A 951 26.40 26.54 4.31
C SER A 951 26.25 26.14 2.85
N MET A 952 25.95 27.12 2.00
CA MET A 952 25.73 26.94 0.56
C MET A 952 26.46 28.05 -0.20
N GLY A 953 27.55 27.72 -0.90
CA GLY A 953 28.43 28.68 -1.55
C GLY A 953 29.14 29.62 -0.58
N GLY A 954 29.52 29.13 0.61
CA GLY A 954 30.17 29.89 1.67
C GLY A 954 29.25 30.84 2.44
N LYS A 955 27.94 30.80 2.21
CA LYS A 955 26.92 31.58 2.94
C LYS A 955 26.14 30.68 3.90
N PRO A 956 25.67 31.18 5.06
CA PRO A 956 24.80 30.41 5.95
C PRO A 956 23.54 29.91 5.21
N TRP A 957 23.19 28.65 5.43
CA TRP A 957 22.05 27.98 4.81
C TRP A 957 21.31 27.14 5.86
N LYS A 958 19.98 27.12 5.80
CA LYS A 958 19.16 26.20 6.60
C LYS A 958 18.84 24.98 5.76
N ALA A 959 19.62 23.92 5.93
CA ALA A 959 19.47 22.67 5.20
C ALA A 959 18.45 21.75 5.90
N GLY A 960 17.71 20.95 5.14
CA GLY A 960 16.77 19.97 5.65
C GLY A 960 17.49 18.77 6.27
N LYS A 961 17.06 18.33 7.46
CA LYS A 961 17.72 17.28 8.25
C LYS A 961 17.74 15.91 7.54
N PHE A 962 16.68 15.54 6.82
CA PHE A 962 16.62 14.33 5.99
C PHE A 962 17.53 14.47 4.77
N SER A 963 17.32 15.52 3.96
CA SER A 963 17.99 15.70 2.68
C SER A 963 19.50 15.92 2.83
N LEU A 964 19.93 16.75 3.79
CA LEU A 964 21.34 16.96 4.11
C LEU A 964 22.00 15.67 4.59
N SER A 965 21.38 14.92 5.52
CA SER A 965 22.02 13.72 6.10
C SER A 965 22.22 12.61 5.07
N LEU A 966 21.26 12.42 4.15
CA LEU A 966 21.41 11.48 3.02
C LEU A 966 22.56 11.89 2.11
N ARG A 967 22.56 13.16 1.66
CA ARG A 967 23.56 13.70 0.74
C ARG A 967 24.95 13.68 1.37
N LEU A 968 25.06 13.96 2.67
CA LEU A 968 26.28 13.83 3.47
C LEU A 968 26.80 12.39 3.49
N SER A 969 25.96 11.38 3.80
CA SER A 969 26.41 9.98 3.85
C SER A 969 26.87 9.46 2.49
N LEU A 970 26.08 9.69 1.42
CA LEU A 970 26.46 9.31 0.05
C LEU A 970 27.82 9.91 -0.34
N TRP A 971 28.04 11.20 -0.07
CA TRP A 971 29.33 11.84 -0.33
C TRP A 971 30.47 11.31 0.56
N SER A 972 30.16 10.90 1.80
CA SER A 972 31.13 10.30 2.72
C SER A 972 31.59 8.92 2.23
N GLU A 973 30.67 8.12 1.69
CA GLU A 973 30.97 6.85 1.02
C GLU A 973 31.78 7.06 -0.26
N HIS A 974 31.27 7.86 -1.20
CA HIS A 974 31.84 8.04 -2.54
C HIS A 974 33.25 8.65 -2.50
N LEU A 975 33.57 9.48 -1.49
CA LEU A 975 34.88 10.09 -1.27
C LEU A 975 35.78 9.33 -0.28
N GLY A 976 35.33 8.19 0.27
CA GLY A 976 36.11 7.36 1.20
C GLY A 976 36.44 8.07 2.52
N ARG A 977 35.43 8.68 3.13
CA ARG A 977 35.55 9.49 4.35
C ARG A 977 34.89 8.79 5.55
N HIS A 978 35.38 9.16 6.73
CA HIS A 978 34.81 8.76 8.02
C HIS A 978 33.90 9.86 8.56
N ALA A 979 32.96 9.50 9.44
CA ALA A 979 31.98 10.42 10.03
C ALA A 979 32.58 11.74 10.57
N LYS A 980 33.79 11.65 11.16
CA LYS A 980 34.51 12.78 11.76
C LYS A 980 35.05 13.81 10.76
N GLU A 981 35.11 13.50 9.46
CA GLU A 981 35.53 14.43 8.41
C GLU A 981 34.36 15.12 7.69
N MET A 982 33.11 14.78 8.03
CA MET A 982 31.93 15.20 7.26
C MET A 982 31.64 16.70 7.31
N SER A 983 32.19 17.42 8.29
CA SER A 983 32.22 18.88 8.34
C SER A 983 32.87 19.53 7.11
N ARG A 984 33.77 18.84 6.40
CA ARG A 984 34.42 19.32 5.16
C ARG A 984 33.56 19.18 3.91
N ILE A 985 32.47 18.40 3.99
CA ILE A 985 31.51 18.17 2.90
C ILE A 985 30.13 18.75 3.20
N MET A 986 30.03 19.71 4.13
CA MET A 986 28.77 20.40 4.46
C MET A 986 28.23 21.23 3.30
N ASP A 987 29.10 21.99 2.62
CA ASP A 987 28.74 22.85 1.49
C ASP A 987 28.98 22.13 0.15
N PRO A 988 27.93 21.74 -0.60
CA PRO A 988 28.10 20.94 -1.81
C PRO A 988 28.58 21.75 -3.03
N ILE A 989 28.68 23.08 -2.95
CA ILE A 989 29.00 23.93 -4.12
C ILE A 989 30.25 24.80 -3.95
N ILE A 990 30.78 25.02 -2.75
CA ILE A 990 32.06 25.74 -2.57
C ILE A 990 33.22 25.01 -3.25
N ASP A 991 34.16 25.76 -3.85
CA ASP A 991 35.25 25.17 -4.66
C ASP A 991 36.17 24.24 -3.86
N SER A 992 36.41 24.49 -2.55
CA SER A 992 37.21 23.60 -1.69
C SER A 992 36.62 22.21 -1.50
N THR A 993 35.31 22.05 -1.71
CA THR A 993 34.58 20.80 -1.51
C THR A 993 34.19 20.19 -2.86
N TYR A 994 33.78 21.00 -3.85
CA TYR A 994 33.48 20.51 -5.19
C TYR A 994 34.73 20.30 -6.06
N LYS A 995 35.63 21.27 -6.18
CA LYS A 995 36.82 21.15 -7.05
C LYS A 995 37.93 20.37 -6.36
N ASP A 996 38.32 20.81 -5.17
CA ASP A 996 39.53 20.32 -4.49
C ASP A 996 39.33 18.98 -3.78
N MET A 997 38.07 18.56 -3.57
CA MET A 997 37.73 17.22 -3.07
C MET A 997 36.98 16.39 -4.12
N TRP A 998 35.75 16.72 -4.50
CA TRP A 998 34.92 15.85 -5.37
C TRP A 998 35.54 15.61 -6.75
N VAL A 999 35.82 16.67 -7.51
CA VAL A 999 36.45 16.57 -8.85
C VAL A 999 37.88 16.01 -8.76
N ALA A 1000 38.66 16.41 -7.75
CA ALA A 1000 40.02 15.93 -7.55
C ALA A 1000 40.09 14.42 -7.26
N THR A 1001 39.25 13.91 -6.36
CA THR A 1001 39.11 12.47 -6.07
C THR A 1001 38.65 11.72 -7.32
N ALA A 1002 37.60 12.19 -8.00
CA ALA A 1002 37.08 11.54 -9.20
C ALA A 1002 38.17 11.38 -10.29
N LYS A 1003 38.95 12.42 -10.56
CA LYS A 1003 40.07 12.36 -11.52
C LYS A 1003 41.20 11.45 -11.04
N THR A 1004 41.64 11.59 -9.78
CA THR A 1004 42.74 10.81 -9.22
C THR A 1004 42.45 9.32 -9.23
N ASN A 1005 41.26 8.92 -8.77
CA ASN A 1005 40.81 7.54 -8.81
C ASN A 1005 40.74 7.01 -10.26
N THR A 1006 40.22 7.81 -11.21
CA THR A 1006 40.15 7.42 -12.64
C THR A 1006 41.55 7.12 -13.21
N THR A 1007 42.53 8.00 -12.96
CA THR A 1007 43.92 7.78 -13.39
C THR A 1007 44.50 6.51 -12.77
N ILE A 1008 44.33 6.29 -11.46
CA ILE A 1008 44.84 5.07 -10.80
C ILE A 1008 44.19 3.80 -11.37
N TYR A 1009 42.87 3.79 -11.60
CA TYR A 1009 42.20 2.63 -12.22
C TYR A 1009 42.67 2.37 -13.66
N GLN A 1010 42.97 3.43 -14.43
CA GLN A 1010 43.55 3.32 -15.76
C GLN A 1010 44.99 2.76 -15.72
N ASP A 1011 45.83 3.24 -14.80
CA ASP A 1011 47.21 2.78 -14.62
C ASP A 1011 47.28 1.29 -14.23
N VAL A 1012 46.42 0.87 -13.30
CA VAL A 1012 46.49 -0.45 -12.67
C VAL A 1012 45.84 -1.56 -13.51
N PHE A 1013 44.69 -1.27 -14.11
CA PHE A 1013 43.87 -2.27 -14.81
C PHE A 1013 43.68 -1.98 -16.30
N SER A 1014 43.78 -0.71 -16.71
CA SER A 1014 43.26 -0.24 -18.02
C SER A 1014 41.82 -0.68 -18.31
N CYS A 1015 41.01 -0.77 -17.25
CA CYS A 1015 39.64 -1.27 -17.28
C CYS A 1015 38.73 -0.42 -18.19
N ILE A 1016 37.67 -1.04 -18.72
CA ILE A 1016 36.66 -0.30 -19.50
C ILE A 1016 35.48 0.13 -18.61
N PRO A 1017 34.81 1.26 -18.93
CA PRO A 1017 35.08 2.18 -20.04
C PRO A 1017 36.17 3.20 -19.68
N ASN A 1018 36.85 3.75 -20.69
CA ASN A 1018 37.86 4.80 -20.51
C ASN A 1018 38.02 5.67 -21.78
N ASP A 1019 38.48 6.91 -21.63
CA ASP A 1019 38.56 7.87 -22.74
C ASP A 1019 39.71 7.60 -23.73
N LEU A 1020 40.58 6.61 -23.48
CA LEU A 1020 41.67 6.24 -24.40
C LEU A 1020 41.18 5.35 -25.55
N ILE A 1021 40.07 4.62 -25.37
CA ILE A 1021 39.53 3.68 -26.35
C ILE A 1021 38.42 4.37 -27.16
N HIS A 1022 38.78 5.03 -28.25
CA HIS A 1022 37.83 5.76 -29.11
C HIS A 1022 37.05 4.88 -30.11
N SER A 1023 37.44 3.62 -30.34
CA SER A 1023 36.87 2.74 -31.40
C SER A 1023 36.78 1.26 -31.02
N ARG A 1024 35.93 0.48 -31.71
CA ARG A 1024 35.84 -0.99 -31.60
C ARG A 1024 37.17 -1.66 -31.96
N ALA A 1025 37.91 -1.09 -32.92
CA ALA A 1025 39.24 -1.58 -33.29
C ALA A 1025 40.25 -1.43 -32.13
N ALA A 1026 40.27 -0.27 -31.47
CA ALA A 1026 41.10 -0.04 -30.28
C ALA A 1026 40.67 -0.91 -29.10
N LEU A 1027 39.36 -1.12 -28.91
CA LEU A 1027 38.83 -2.02 -27.88
C LEU A 1027 39.32 -3.47 -28.10
N ARG A 1028 39.17 -4.00 -29.32
CA ARG A 1028 39.67 -5.33 -29.71
C ARG A 1028 41.17 -5.47 -29.46
N GLN A 1029 41.96 -4.47 -29.85
CA GLN A 1029 43.42 -4.48 -29.65
C GLN A 1029 43.79 -4.50 -28.16
N SER A 1030 43.12 -3.70 -27.33
CA SER A 1030 43.32 -3.68 -25.88
C SER A 1030 42.94 -5.02 -25.24
N MET A 1031 41.75 -5.56 -25.56
CA MET A 1031 41.29 -6.84 -25.02
C MET A 1031 42.19 -8.01 -25.43
N ALA A 1032 42.69 -8.03 -26.67
CA ALA A 1032 43.63 -9.05 -27.13
C ALA A 1032 44.97 -8.96 -26.38
N PHE A 1033 45.55 -7.76 -26.24
CA PHE A 1033 46.80 -7.53 -25.53
C PHE A 1033 46.74 -7.95 -24.05
N TRP A 1034 45.68 -7.55 -23.33
CA TRP A 1034 45.53 -7.91 -21.92
C TRP A 1034 45.21 -9.40 -21.71
N LYS A 1035 44.46 -10.03 -22.62
CA LYS A 1035 44.21 -11.47 -22.57
C LYS A 1035 45.49 -12.29 -22.75
N ASP A 1036 46.37 -11.86 -23.65
CA ASP A 1036 47.69 -12.47 -23.85
C ASP A 1036 48.61 -12.25 -22.64
N LYS A 1037 48.70 -11.01 -22.12
CA LYS A 1037 49.56 -10.68 -20.97
C LYS A 1037 49.14 -11.34 -19.64
N LEU A 1038 47.85 -11.65 -19.45
CA LEU A 1038 47.30 -12.13 -18.17
C LEU A 1038 46.87 -13.61 -18.16
N ASN A 1039 46.78 -14.27 -19.32
CA ASN A 1039 46.05 -15.54 -19.58
C ASN A 1039 44.53 -15.50 -19.32
N HIS A 1040 44.08 -14.76 -18.30
CA HIS A 1040 42.68 -14.58 -17.92
C HIS A 1040 42.40 -13.12 -17.53
N THR A 1041 41.25 -12.61 -17.95
CA THR A 1041 40.69 -11.32 -17.50
C THR A 1041 39.16 -11.34 -17.66
N THR A 1042 38.46 -10.41 -17.03
CA THR A 1042 37.00 -10.27 -17.15
C THR A 1042 36.61 -9.55 -18.45
N ILE A 1043 35.32 -9.56 -18.78
CA ILE A 1043 34.79 -8.86 -19.95
C ILE A 1043 35.13 -7.36 -19.92
N ASP A 1044 35.02 -6.73 -18.76
CA ASP A 1044 35.26 -5.29 -18.57
C ASP A 1044 36.72 -4.95 -18.18
N LEU A 1045 37.68 -5.85 -18.45
CA LEU A 1045 39.12 -5.72 -18.16
C LEU A 1045 39.41 -5.42 -16.68
N GLY A 1046 38.88 -6.26 -15.80
CA GLY A 1046 38.88 -6.06 -14.35
C GLY A 1046 39.94 -6.82 -13.55
N ILE A 1047 40.96 -7.43 -14.16
CA ILE A 1047 42.05 -8.15 -13.47
C ILE A 1047 43.38 -7.40 -13.66
N ALA A 1048 44.12 -7.17 -12.56
CA ALA A 1048 45.43 -6.53 -12.60
C ALA A 1048 46.56 -7.51 -13.00
N PRO A 1049 47.65 -7.04 -13.64
CA PRO A 1049 48.88 -7.82 -13.77
C PRO A 1049 49.53 -8.07 -12.41
N GLN A 1050 50.28 -9.16 -12.25
CA GLN A 1050 50.94 -9.51 -10.97
C GLN A 1050 51.92 -8.44 -10.47
N LYS A 1051 52.50 -7.66 -11.39
CA LYS A 1051 53.29 -6.45 -11.09
C LYS A 1051 53.01 -5.39 -12.15
N LEU A 1052 52.96 -4.13 -11.73
CA LEU A 1052 52.99 -2.98 -12.64
C LEU A 1052 54.43 -2.76 -13.11
N GLU A 1053 54.62 -2.30 -14.34
CA GLU A 1053 55.95 -2.10 -14.94
C GLU A 1053 56.10 -0.63 -15.35
N SER A 1054 56.89 0.12 -14.57
CA SER A 1054 57.21 1.53 -14.82
C SER A 1054 58.64 1.69 -15.33
N TYR A 1055 58.84 2.59 -16.29
CA TYR A 1055 60.16 2.92 -16.82
C TYR A 1055 60.68 4.18 -16.12
N GLN A 1056 61.66 4.04 -15.23
CA GLN A 1056 62.34 5.15 -14.56
C GLN A 1056 63.84 5.07 -14.83
N ASN A 1057 64.45 6.19 -15.24
CA ASN A 1057 65.90 6.33 -15.48
C ASN A 1057 66.56 5.30 -16.44
N GLY A 1058 65.76 4.55 -17.21
CA GLY A 1058 66.22 3.48 -18.11
C GLY A 1058 66.07 2.05 -17.54
N GLU A 1059 65.65 1.91 -16.28
CA GLU A 1059 65.35 0.62 -15.64
C GLU A 1059 63.84 0.37 -15.58
N ILE A 1060 63.45 -0.91 -15.47
CA ILE A 1060 62.06 -1.33 -15.30
C ILE A 1060 61.81 -1.63 -13.83
N GLU A 1061 61.18 -0.68 -13.14
CA GLU A 1061 60.71 -0.84 -11.77
C GLU A 1061 59.41 -1.68 -11.77
N LYS A 1062 59.24 -2.53 -10.74
CA LYS A 1062 58.13 -3.50 -10.67
C LYS A 1062 57.36 -3.48 -9.34
N THR A 1063 56.36 -2.60 -9.27
CA THR A 1063 55.50 -2.29 -8.12
C THR A 1063 54.33 -3.28 -7.97
N ASP A 1064 53.81 -3.46 -6.76
CA ASP A 1064 52.56 -4.21 -6.52
C ASP A 1064 51.34 -3.34 -6.95
N PRO A 1065 50.37 -3.87 -7.71
CA PRO A 1065 49.10 -3.18 -7.98
C PRO A 1065 48.43 -2.57 -6.75
N MET A 1066 48.49 -3.24 -5.60
CA MET A 1066 47.87 -2.81 -4.35
C MET A 1066 48.56 -1.58 -3.75
N GLU A 1067 49.88 -1.42 -3.91
CA GLU A 1067 50.60 -0.21 -3.48
C GLU A 1067 50.11 1.02 -4.26
N ARG A 1068 49.86 0.87 -5.56
CA ARG A 1068 49.27 1.94 -6.39
C ARG A 1068 47.81 2.21 -6.03
N LEU A 1069 47.05 1.18 -5.64
CA LEU A 1069 45.64 1.29 -5.25
C LEU A 1069 45.43 1.91 -3.86
N GLN A 1070 46.40 1.88 -2.94
CA GLN A 1070 46.34 2.59 -1.65
C GLN A 1070 46.14 4.12 -1.79
N ALA A 1071 46.40 4.70 -2.97
CA ALA A 1071 46.15 6.10 -3.26
C ALA A 1071 44.68 6.40 -3.66
N VAL A 1072 43.86 5.38 -3.96
CA VAL A 1072 42.43 5.53 -4.25
C VAL A 1072 41.68 5.93 -2.97
N ARG A 1073 40.74 6.87 -3.08
CA ARG A 1073 39.86 7.25 -1.95
C ARG A 1073 38.40 7.15 -2.34
N GLY A 1074 37.68 6.27 -1.64
CA GLY A 1074 36.28 5.97 -1.95
C GLY A 1074 36.13 5.31 -3.32
N HIS A 1075 34.93 5.44 -3.87
CA HIS A 1075 34.53 4.74 -5.09
C HIS A 1075 34.37 5.69 -6.29
N LEU A 1076 34.33 7.00 -6.07
CA LEU A 1076 34.02 8.00 -7.10
C LEU A 1076 35.06 8.03 -8.24
N VAL A 1077 34.59 7.95 -9.48
CA VAL A 1077 35.40 8.12 -10.71
C VAL A 1077 34.69 9.03 -11.71
N SER A 1078 35.45 9.63 -12.62
CA SER A 1078 34.90 10.43 -13.73
C SER A 1078 34.17 9.52 -14.71
N LEU A 1079 33.02 9.96 -15.25
CA LEU A 1079 32.37 9.22 -16.33
C LEU A 1079 33.12 9.48 -17.65
N PRO A 1080 33.65 8.46 -18.35
CA PRO A 1080 34.35 8.66 -19.61
C PRO A 1080 33.37 9.03 -20.74
N LEU A 1081 33.58 10.19 -21.36
CA LEU A 1081 32.69 10.77 -22.38
C LEU A 1081 33.11 10.42 -23.82
N ASP A 1082 34.41 10.21 -24.05
CA ASP A 1082 35.05 9.93 -25.33
C ASP A 1082 35.22 8.43 -25.61
N PHE A 1083 34.94 7.55 -24.64
CA PHE A 1083 34.93 6.10 -24.84
C PHE A 1083 34.00 5.67 -25.99
N MET A 1084 34.56 5.01 -27.01
CA MET A 1084 33.88 4.66 -28.27
C MET A 1084 33.24 5.87 -28.99
N SER A 1085 33.83 7.06 -28.88
CA SER A 1085 33.38 8.31 -29.53
C SER A 1085 33.30 8.25 -31.06
N LYS A 1086 34.08 7.37 -31.71
CA LYS A 1086 34.14 7.21 -33.17
C LYS A 1086 33.21 6.10 -33.71
N GLU A 1087 32.41 5.50 -32.85
CA GLU A 1087 31.54 4.36 -33.17
C GLU A 1087 30.06 4.74 -33.16
N ASP A 1088 29.29 4.19 -34.09
CA ASP A 1088 27.84 4.17 -33.97
C ASP A 1088 27.42 3.01 -33.07
N LEU A 1089 27.03 3.33 -31.83
CA LEU A 1089 26.60 2.36 -30.83
C LEU A 1089 25.14 1.87 -31.04
N ARG A 1090 24.47 2.23 -32.14
CA ARG A 1090 23.15 1.68 -32.48
C ARG A 1090 23.29 0.21 -32.93
N PRO A 1091 22.38 -0.70 -32.50
CA PRO A 1091 22.36 -2.06 -33.02
C PRO A 1091 22.01 -2.03 -34.52
N VAL A 1092 22.69 -2.85 -35.32
CA VAL A 1092 22.51 -2.89 -36.78
C VAL A 1092 21.55 -4.02 -37.12
N PHE A 1093 20.47 -3.73 -37.88
CA PHE A 1093 19.45 -4.71 -38.28
C PHE A 1093 19.94 -5.93 -39.10
N ASN A 1094 21.24 -5.98 -39.45
CA ASN A 1094 21.89 -7.13 -40.09
C ASN A 1094 22.52 -8.11 -39.06
N GLU A 1095 22.63 -7.74 -37.79
CA GLU A 1095 22.95 -8.66 -36.69
C GLU A 1095 21.67 -9.50 -36.43
N SER A 1096 21.76 -10.83 -36.38
CA SER A 1096 20.62 -11.78 -36.36
C SER A 1096 19.83 -11.80 -35.04
N GLU A 1097 19.92 -10.73 -34.28
CA GLU A 1097 19.59 -10.61 -32.86
C GLU A 1097 18.35 -9.72 -32.65
N TYR A 1098 17.88 -9.05 -33.70
CA TYR A 1098 16.69 -8.20 -33.68
C TYR A 1098 15.45 -8.88 -34.32
N TYR A 1099 15.00 -9.98 -33.70
CA TYR A 1099 13.66 -10.55 -33.98
C TYR A 1099 12.50 -9.72 -33.41
N ALA A 1100 12.76 -8.53 -32.87
CA ALA A 1100 11.79 -7.48 -32.60
C ALA A 1100 11.37 -6.76 -33.91
N SER A 1101 10.82 -7.50 -34.87
CA SER A 1101 10.58 -7.04 -36.24
C SER A 1101 9.24 -6.32 -36.45
N HIS A 1102 9.20 -5.47 -37.49
CA HIS A 1102 8.00 -4.88 -38.16
C HIS A 1102 6.99 -4.03 -37.37
N VAL A 1103 7.03 -3.92 -36.04
CA VAL A 1103 6.11 -3.06 -35.25
C VAL A 1103 6.74 -1.70 -34.86
N PHE A 1104 7.90 -1.36 -35.44
CA PHE A 1104 8.71 -0.18 -35.07
C PHE A 1104 8.83 0.86 -36.21
N TYR A 1105 7.70 1.17 -36.85
CA TYR A 1105 7.46 2.34 -37.72
C TYR A 1105 6.10 2.95 -37.38
#